data_AF-A0A3Q2QVR9-F1
#
_entry.id   AF-A0A3Q2QVR9-F1
#
_cell.length_a   1.000
_cell.length_b   1.000
_cell.length_c   1.000
_cell.angle_alpha   90.00
_cell.angle_beta   90.00
_cell.angle_gamma   90.00
#
_symmetry.space_group_name_H-M   'P 1'
#
loop_
_entity.id
_entity.type
_entity.pdbx_description
1 polymer ?
#
loop_
_entity_poly.entity_id
_entity_poly.type
_entity_poly.pdbx_seq_one_letter_code
_entity_poly.pdbx_strand_id
1 'polypeptide(L)'
;PGQKVQAPVCVLDLLLDRLSTQFQICPGSPPGVWVCSTDMILTVPGFSGVRVLAVPGDVSYAADHGVYLADSQGRVRDIIYRGSREQIQRALMPDGKVPLVSGPVFFCRSVSEKLLQTHVSPPLDGCTYLGLDSGAPPLQQISLFLDLLKCLCADLTQDQFVGEDRAGCSSTAGPQGAAVRAGRAELWRILRGAPLSLYIPGGRYDYLTLSGKQQVDRLTSDWTDRNTLSHIQIINSVLDGDVCVATRAVVQHCHLQQGPLDVPSGCLLSGLDISASACIRRLALSNDIIIQGHRIELGELKLNVYTAMGAHDNLQEQCSLLEARLFPVLHPRGGAVGLEGGVGWLLGGPGCLQRWREAWRVSLREVLSLTHQEAELQWREELLFLVGRRRVTDALRSRTDVCLLPCFRAAVQGGQQGALLETLDCGVSARCLSCIADVLVCMAQGKGGLRSGPAANEAWSSAYFLLEEGSLKEGVSALAAQRQHWLSTSSILAGALLAAIYRCTGRTYDTDSLIHAVLYLEQILTTGGWQDQVGGLVGGVKVGRSRASLPLQVEVERLSPPPEFLVSLEQHLLLVYTGKTRLARNLLQPDLLVRAARHYEGAGQVLLRQAVMSSQRFISIGQGEAPPIGEWQEVECPARLDLAGWSDTPPIAFEHGGSVTNIAVKVDGKRPIGARARRIVKPHLLLVSHSGGRGGASMETVCDTLDDLRDYCQPHAPALLKAVCVCSGLVSLSSPRPLEHQLMQSWGSGVELHSWSELPTGSGLDVVRSWYSRLPSMVLNAQQLVSNSEECARACLDSLSRLGRCLDRSWQQKKLMAPGCEPASVRTMMEALRPLVLGQSLAGAGGGGFLYLVTRDPRQQQAVLQQGLGDFSVHSVELDMEGI
;
A
#
# COMPACT_ATOMS: atom_id res chain seq x y z
N PRO A 1 -15.53 -15.67 -9.83
CA PRO A 1 -14.08 -15.35 -9.96
C PRO A 1 -13.78 -13.83 -9.93
N GLY A 2 -14.30 -13.09 -8.93
CA GLY A 2 -14.15 -11.62 -8.87
C GLY A 2 -14.35 -11.00 -7.49
N GLN A 3 -14.21 -11.78 -6.41
CA GLN A 3 -14.43 -11.31 -5.05
C GLN A 3 -13.25 -10.47 -4.55
N LYS A 4 -13.48 -9.17 -4.34
CA LYS A 4 -12.54 -8.27 -3.66
C LYS A 4 -12.56 -8.55 -2.15
N VAL A 5 -11.79 -9.53 -1.69
CA VAL A 5 -11.67 -9.80 -0.25
C VAL A 5 -10.82 -8.71 0.43
N GLN A 6 -11.46 -7.73 1.06
CA GLN A 6 -10.92 -7.06 2.25
C GLN A 6 -12.03 -7.09 3.30
N ALA A 7 -12.28 -8.30 3.81
CA ALA A 7 -13.25 -8.52 4.87
C ALA A 7 -12.67 -8.08 6.22
N PRO A 8 -13.42 -7.34 7.06
CA PRO A 8 -13.19 -7.35 8.50
C PRO A 8 -13.31 -8.78 9.03
N VAL A 9 -12.43 -9.20 9.95
CA VAL A 9 -12.37 -10.59 10.44
C VAL A 9 -13.41 -10.81 11.55
N CYS A 10 -13.82 -9.75 12.24
CA CYS A 10 -14.87 -9.75 13.26
C CYS A 10 -15.60 -8.38 13.37
N VAL A 11 -16.57 -8.28 14.29
CA VAL A 11 -17.32 -7.04 14.58
C VAL A 11 -16.41 -5.90 15.08
N LEU A 12 -15.32 -6.21 15.77
CA LEU A 12 -14.34 -5.21 16.18
C LEU A 12 -13.63 -4.59 14.97
N ASP A 13 -13.35 -5.35 13.92
CA ASP A 13 -12.74 -4.80 12.70
C ASP A 13 -13.71 -3.89 11.93
N LEU A 14 -15.03 -4.16 11.99
CA LEU A 14 -16.05 -3.24 11.48
C LEU A 14 -16.07 -1.93 12.29
N LEU A 15 -15.96 -2.00 13.62
CA LEU A 15 -15.85 -0.83 14.48
C LEU A 15 -14.57 -0.04 14.17
N LEU A 16 -13.42 -0.72 14.01
CA LEU A 16 -12.12 -0.10 13.70
C LEU A 16 -12.07 0.52 12.31
N ASP A 17 -12.66 -0.13 11.30
CA ASP A 17 -12.83 0.43 9.95
C ASP A 17 -13.62 1.75 10.00
N ARG A 18 -14.75 1.77 10.72
CA ARG A 18 -15.56 2.98 10.96
C ARG A 18 -14.81 4.06 11.74
N LEU A 19 -14.01 3.69 12.75
CA LEU A 19 -13.15 4.60 13.51
C LEU A 19 -11.99 5.17 12.70
N SER A 20 -11.60 4.52 11.60
CA SER A 20 -10.43 4.92 10.81
C SER A 20 -10.59 6.30 10.14
N THR A 21 -9.45 6.91 9.81
CA THR A 21 -9.39 8.21 9.10
C THR A 21 -10.06 8.23 7.73
N GLN A 22 -10.31 7.05 7.14
CA GLN A 22 -10.95 6.88 5.83
C GLN A 22 -12.48 6.89 5.89
N PHE A 23 -13.09 6.49 7.02
CA PHE A 23 -14.54 6.39 7.16
C PHE A 23 -15.14 7.31 8.24
N GLN A 24 -14.35 7.71 9.24
CA GLN A 24 -14.65 8.71 10.27
C GLN A 24 -16.07 8.60 10.87
N ILE A 25 -16.21 7.93 12.02
CA ILE A 25 -17.47 7.87 12.81
C ILE A 25 -18.18 9.22 12.93
N CYS A 26 -17.43 10.32 12.96
CA CYS A 26 -17.92 11.69 13.02
C CYS A 26 -17.05 12.60 12.13
N PRO A 27 -17.38 12.80 10.83
CA PRO A 27 -16.54 13.59 9.92
C PRO A 27 -16.37 15.04 10.40
N GLY A 28 -15.10 15.47 10.56
CA GLY A 28 -14.77 16.78 11.13
C GLY A 28 -14.82 16.88 12.66
N SER A 29 -14.84 15.76 13.40
CA SER A 29 -14.67 15.78 14.87
C SER A 29 -13.35 16.42 15.30
N PRO A 30 -13.33 17.23 16.38
CA PRO A 30 -12.08 17.71 16.98
C PRO A 30 -11.32 16.56 17.68
N PRO A 31 -10.03 16.76 18.03
CA PRO A 31 -9.27 15.79 18.82
C PRO A 31 -9.97 15.44 20.16
N GLY A 32 -9.98 14.15 20.50
CA GLY A 32 -10.64 13.60 21.67
C GLY A 32 -10.54 12.07 21.72
N VAL A 33 -11.21 11.48 22.70
CA VAL A 33 -11.26 10.03 22.93
C VAL A 33 -12.68 9.52 22.74
N TRP A 34 -12.82 8.46 21.93
CA TRP A 34 -14.04 7.66 21.85
C TRP A 34 -13.95 6.48 22.81
N VAL A 35 -15.00 6.26 23.60
CA VAL A 35 -15.25 5.01 24.32
C VAL A 35 -16.47 4.37 23.68
N CYS A 36 -16.35 3.11 23.23
CA CYS A 36 -17.40 2.37 22.53
C CYS A 36 -17.49 0.95 23.08
N SER A 37 -18.69 0.36 23.04
CA SER A 37 -18.89 -1.06 23.28
C SER A 37 -18.54 -1.90 22.04
N THR A 38 -18.27 -3.18 22.22
CA THR A 38 -17.82 -4.12 21.16
C THR A 38 -18.96 -4.84 20.43
N ASP A 39 -20.22 -4.60 20.82
CA ASP A 39 -21.44 -5.31 20.40
C ASP A 39 -22.34 -4.49 19.46
N MET A 40 -21.82 -3.40 18.89
CA MET A 40 -22.60 -2.31 18.27
C MET A 40 -21.81 -1.63 17.13
N ILE A 41 -22.49 -1.24 16.05
CA ILE A 41 -21.92 -0.55 14.87
C ILE A 41 -22.69 0.76 14.61
N LEU A 42 -21.99 1.85 14.24
CA LEU A 42 -22.56 3.20 14.14
C LEU A 42 -21.98 4.05 13.00
N THR A 43 -22.63 5.18 12.69
CA THR A 43 -22.19 6.25 11.77
C THR A 43 -22.88 7.57 12.16
N VAL A 44 -22.14 8.69 12.22
CA VAL A 44 -22.59 9.97 12.83
C VAL A 44 -22.03 11.17 12.04
N PRO A 45 -22.71 12.33 11.95
CA PRO A 45 -22.13 13.57 11.40
C PRO A 45 -21.29 14.36 12.43
N GLY A 46 -20.54 15.36 11.95
CA GLY A 46 -19.63 16.23 12.73
C GLY A 46 -20.22 16.91 13.97
N PHE A 47 -19.46 16.94 15.09
CA PHE A 47 -19.84 17.61 16.33
C PHE A 47 -18.66 18.01 17.24
N SER A 48 -18.96 18.68 18.36
CA SER A 48 -18.03 19.10 19.43
C SER A 48 -18.63 18.94 20.84
N GLY A 49 -17.80 19.08 21.88
CA GLY A 49 -18.17 18.96 23.30
C GLY A 49 -17.93 17.57 23.91
N VAL A 50 -18.56 17.28 25.06
CA VAL A 50 -18.78 15.88 25.49
C VAL A 50 -20.13 15.45 24.94
N ARG A 51 -20.16 14.30 24.26
CA ARG A 51 -21.36 13.79 23.59
C ARG A 51 -21.65 12.36 24.03
N VAL A 52 -22.91 12.13 24.40
CA VAL A 52 -23.51 10.79 24.49
C VAL A 52 -24.45 10.59 23.31
N LEU A 53 -24.39 9.40 22.72
CA LEU A 53 -25.34 9.00 21.69
C LEU A 53 -26.58 8.38 22.34
N ALA A 54 -27.75 8.63 21.75
CA ALA A 54 -28.98 7.95 22.10
C ALA A 54 -29.80 7.59 20.86
N VAL A 55 -30.64 6.56 21.00
CA VAL A 55 -31.42 6.00 19.89
C VAL A 55 -32.89 5.95 20.28
N PRO A 56 -33.83 6.31 19.38
CA PRO A 56 -35.27 6.14 19.62
C PRO A 56 -35.62 4.66 19.87
N GLY A 57 -36.02 4.33 21.09
CA GLY A 57 -36.46 2.99 21.50
C GLY A 57 -37.84 2.99 22.17
N ASP A 58 -38.41 1.80 22.36
CA ASP A 58 -39.71 1.64 23.02
C ASP A 58 -39.60 1.65 24.54
N VAL A 59 -40.61 2.23 25.20
CA VAL A 59 -40.70 2.40 26.66
C VAL A 59 -40.58 1.06 27.42
N SER A 60 -41.00 -0.06 26.83
CA SER A 60 -40.83 -1.39 27.39
C SER A 60 -39.37 -1.85 27.40
N TYR A 61 -38.67 -1.74 26.27
CA TYR A 61 -37.26 -2.12 26.12
C TYR A 61 -36.31 -1.20 26.91
N ALA A 62 -36.70 0.06 27.08
CA ALA A 62 -36.02 1.04 27.91
C ALA A 62 -35.95 0.65 29.40
N ALA A 63 -36.84 -0.22 29.89
CA ALA A 63 -36.85 -0.66 31.29
C ALA A 63 -35.56 -1.43 31.68
N ASP A 64 -34.95 -2.17 30.74
CA ASP A 64 -33.74 -2.96 31.01
C ASP A 64 -32.43 -2.17 30.79
N HIS A 65 -32.49 -1.08 30.03
CA HIS A 65 -31.33 -0.35 29.48
C HIS A 65 -31.20 1.11 29.96
N GLY A 66 -32.31 1.76 30.32
CA GLY A 66 -32.34 3.17 30.73
C GLY A 66 -32.47 4.20 29.61
N VAL A 67 -32.69 5.46 29.99
CA VAL A 67 -32.89 6.62 29.09
C VAL A 67 -32.13 7.87 29.54
N TYR A 68 -31.80 8.74 28.59
CA TYR A 68 -31.31 10.10 28.86
C TYR A 68 -32.48 11.09 29.00
N LEU A 69 -32.47 11.93 30.02
CA LEU A 69 -33.35 13.10 30.09
C LEU A 69 -32.59 14.33 29.57
N ALA A 70 -33.14 15.06 28.61
CA ALA A 70 -32.50 16.23 28.01
C ALA A 70 -33.40 17.48 27.98
N ASP A 71 -32.78 18.66 27.83
CA ASP A 71 -33.50 19.91 27.54
C ASP A 71 -33.78 20.10 26.04
N SER A 72 -34.54 21.13 25.70
CA SER A 72 -34.87 21.49 24.30
C SER A 72 -33.68 21.96 23.46
N GLN A 73 -32.47 22.05 24.04
CA GLN A 73 -31.20 22.37 23.37
C GLN A 73 -30.29 21.13 23.27
N GLY A 74 -30.76 19.95 23.71
CA GLY A 74 -30.01 18.70 23.70
C GLY A 74 -28.96 18.59 24.79
N ARG A 75 -29.03 19.35 25.89
CA ARG A 75 -28.15 19.14 27.07
C ARG A 75 -28.75 18.08 27.97
N VAL A 76 -27.93 17.15 28.45
CA VAL A 76 -28.39 16.08 29.35
C VAL A 76 -28.62 16.65 30.75
N ARG A 77 -29.84 16.46 31.26
CA ARG A 77 -30.30 16.88 32.59
C ARG A 77 -30.08 15.78 33.63
N ASP A 78 -30.37 14.52 33.27
CA ASP A 78 -30.19 13.33 34.11
C ASP A 78 -30.10 12.04 33.26
N ILE A 79 -29.67 10.93 33.88
CA ILE A 79 -29.61 9.58 33.29
C ILE A 79 -30.42 8.63 34.17
N ILE A 80 -31.53 8.11 33.62
CA ILE A 80 -32.47 7.21 34.31
C ILE A 80 -32.16 5.78 33.89
N TYR A 81 -31.32 5.07 34.66
CA TYR A 81 -30.96 3.68 34.40
C TYR A 81 -31.90 2.72 35.13
N ARG A 82 -32.55 1.80 34.39
CA ARG A 82 -33.55 0.83 34.89
C ARG A 82 -34.64 1.44 35.78
N GLY A 83 -35.12 2.63 35.40
CA GLY A 83 -36.20 3.31 36.10
C GLY A 83 -37.57 2.66 35.89
N SER A 84 -38.56 3.07 36.69
CA SER A 84 -39.96 2.70 36.49
C SER A 84 -40.50 3.26 35.17
N ARG A 85 -41.63 2.72 34.69
CA ARG A 85 -42.27 3.15 33.45
C ARG A 85 -42.60 4.66 33.47
N GLU A 86 -42.99 5.17 34.63
CA GLU A 86 -43.36 6.56 34.91
C GLU A 86 -42.13 7.49 35.06
N GLN A 87 -40.94 6.92 35.29
CA GLN A 87 -39.67 7.64 35.20
C GLN A 87 -39.21 7.72 33.74
N ILE A 88 -39.27 6.59 33.01
CA ILE A 88 -38.86 6.49 31.60
C ILE A 88 -39.75 7.34 30.68
N GLN A 89 -41.07 7.39 30.93
CA GLN A 89 -42.01 8.23 30.18
C GLN A 89 -41.72 9.75 30.25
N ARG A 90 -40.86 10.21 31.16
CA ARG A 90 -40.43 11.62 31.22
C ARG A 90 -39.49 12.00 30.08
N ALA A 91 -38.88 11.02 29.43
CA ALA A 91 -38.02 11.18 28.27
C ALA A 91 -38.74 10.91 26.93
N LEU A 92 -40.09 10.92 26.91
CA LEU A 92 -40.85 10.66 25.68
C LEU A 92 -40.60 11.75 24.63
N MET A 93 -40.31 11.32 23.41
CA MET A 93 -40.08 12.18 22.26
C MET A 93 -41.36 12.33 21.41
N PRO A 94 -41.42 13.29 20.47
CA PRO A 94 -42.62 13.54 19.65
C PRO A 94 -43.06 12.37 18.74
N ASP A 95 -42.20 11.38 18.51
CA ASP A 95 -42.47 10.14 17.77
C ASP A 95 -43.02 9.00 18.66
N GLY A 96 -43.18 9.24 19.97
CA GLY A 96 -43.61 8.24 20.95
C GLY A 96 -42.49 7.30 21.45
N LYS A 97 -41.25 7.47 20.99
CA LYS A 97 -40.08 6.72 21.47
C LYS A 97 -39.42 7.44 22.65
N VAL A 98 -38.41 6.80 23.23
CA VAL A 98 -37.52 7.39 24.26
C VAL A 98 -36.05 7.28 23.84
N PRO A 99 -35.18 8.23 24.21
CA PRO A 99 -33.75 8.21 23.89
C PRO A 99 -33.01 7.23 24.82
N LEU A 100 -32.81 6.01 24.34
CA LEU A 100 -32.13 4.95 25.10
C LEU A 100 -30.70 5.35 25.48
N VAL A 101 -30.25 4.92 26.67
CA VAL A 101 -28.82 4.90 27.00
C VAL A 101 -28.12 3.93 26.04
N SER A 102 -27.11 4.42 25.31
CA SER A 102 -26.31 3.62 24.38
C SER A 102 -24.83 3.72 24.68
N GLY A 103 -24.06 2.70 24.27
CA GLY A 103 -22.65 2.50 24.59
C GLY A 103 -21.60 3.55 24.17
N PRO A 104 -21.80 4.46 23.17
CA PRO A 104 -20.75 5.37 22.74
C PRO A 104 -20.71 6.66 23.56
N VAL A 105 -19.49 7.05 23.93
CA VAL A 105 -19.18 8.33 24.56
C VAL A 105 -18.01 8.97 23.83
N PHE A 106 -18.16 10.24 23.44
CA PHE A 106 -17.04 11.06 22.97
C PHE A 106 -16.65 12.08 24.04
N PHE A 107 -15.39 12.03 24.46
CA PHE A 107 -14.75 13.02 25.29
C PHE A 107 -13.84 13.92 24.43
N CYS A 108 -14.15 15.21 24.33
CA CYS A 108 -13.22 16.17 23.74
C CYS A 108 -11.90 16.27 24.53
N ARG A 109 -10.81 16.64 23.84
CA ARG A 109 -9.45 16.75 24.37
C ARG A 109 -9.35 17.26 25.82
N SER A 110 -9.97 18.40 26.14
CA SER A 110 -9.87 19.02 27.47
C SER A 110 -10.51 18.22 28.59
N VAL A 111 -11.46 17.32 28.28
CA VAL A 111 -12.04 16.38 29.25
C VAL A 111 -11.23 15.09 29.31
N SER A 112 -10.65 14.63 28.20
CA SER A 112 -9.67 13.54 28.20
C SER A 112 -8.42 13.89 29.03
N GLU A 113 -7.90 15.12 28.90
CA GLU A 113 -6.77 15.63 29.69
C GLU A 113 -7.10 15.76 31.18
N LYS A 114 -8.37 16.07 31.53
CA LYS A 114 -8.87 16.04 32.92
C LYS A 114 -9.02 14.61 33.46
N LEU A 115 -9.57 13.69 32.68
CA LEU A 115 -9.71 12.28 33.06
C LEU A 115 -8.34 11.63 33.28
N LEU A 116 -7.34 11.97 32.46
CA LEU A 116 -5.95 11.55 32.66
C LEU A 116 -5.38 11.99 34.01
N GLN A 117 -5.83 13.09 34.63
CA GLN A 117 -5.35 13.49 35.97
C GLN A 117 -5.80 12.53 37.08
N THR A 118 -6.86 11.74 36.87
CA THR A 118 -7.40 10.83 37.89
C THR A 118 -6.45 9.66 38.24
N HIS A 119 -5.53 9.28 37.35
CA HIS A 119 -4.62 8.14 37.55
C HIS A 119 -3.65 8.27 38.74
N VAL A 120 -3.49 9.49 39.27
CA VAL A 120 -2.67 9.81 40.45
C VAL A 120 -3.47 10.59 41.51
N SER A 121 -4.80 10.49 41.49
CA SER A 121 -5.70 11.24 42.38
C SER A 121 -6.49 10.28 43.29
N PRO A 122 -6.02 9.98 44.52
CA PRO A 122 -6.71 9.06 45.41
C PRO A 122 -8.15 9.50 45.75
N PRO A 123 -9.13 8.59 45.77
CA PRO A 123 -9.04 7.13 45.57
C PRO A 123 -9.27 6.66 44.11
N LEU A 124 -9.25 7.55 43.12
CA LEU A 124 -9.50 7.22 41.70
C LEU A 124 -8.29 6.57 41.02
N ASP A 125 -7.10 6.72 41.60
CA ASP A 125 -5.91 5.94 41.24
C ASP A 125 -6.17 4.42 41.35
N GLY A 126 -6.91 3.99 42.37
CA GLY A 126 -7.41 2.63 42.57
C GLY A 126 -8.43 2.13 41.53
N CYS A 127 -8.82 2.96 40.55
CA CYS A 127 -9.52 2.53 39.32
C CYS A 127 -8.56 2.26 38.14
N THR A 128 -7.24 2.39 38.33
CA THR A 128 -6.23 2.28 37.26
C THR A 128 -5.18 1.22 37.57
N TYR A 129 -4.62 0.59 36.54
CA TYR A 129 -3.57 -0.42 36.73
C TYR A 129 -2.33 0.15 37.44
N LEU A 130 -1.90 1.38 37.09
CA LEU A 130 -0.77 2.07 37.72
C LEU A 130 -0.98 2.28 39.23
N GLY A 131 -2.19 2.63 39.66
CA GLY A 131 -2.52 2.75 41.07
C GLY A 131 -2.48 1.41 41.78
N LEU A 132 -3.10 0.37 41.20
CA LEU A 132 -3.11 -0.99 41.75
C LEU A 132 -1.69 -1.58 41.88
N ASP A 133 -0.86 -1.44 40.84
CA ASP A 133 0.55 -1.85 40.82
C ASP A 133 1.40 -1.07 41.85
N SER A 134 0.98 0.17 42.18
CA SER A 134 1.58 1.00 43.23
C SER A 134 1.00 0.75 44.64
N GLY A 135 0.08 -0.21 44.78
CA GLY A 135 -0.53 -0.59 46.07
C GLY A 135 -1.76 0.21 46.50
N ALA A 136 -2.38 0.99 45.60
CA ALA A 136 -3.64 1.68 45.87
C ALA A 136 -4.79 0.67 46.07
N PRO A 137 -5.73 0.92 47.01
CA PRO A 137 -6.84 0.00 47.26
C PRO A 137 -7.83 -0.01 46.07
N PRO A 138 -8.31 -1.19 45.61
CA PRO A 138 -9.10 -1.31 44.39
C PRO A 138 -10.50 -0.69 44.52
N LEU A 139 -10.78 0.34 43.71
CA LEU A 139 -12.07 1.05 43.69
C LEU A 139 -12.94 0.55 42.50
N GLN A 140 -13.39 -0.70 42.58
CA GLN A 140 -14.14 -1.42 41.53
C GLN A 140 -15.60 -0.94 41.33
N GLN A 141 -15.94 0.28 41.74
CA GLN A 141 -17.32 0.75 41.93
C GLN A 141 -17.64 2.09 41.23
N ILE A 142 -16.78 2.55 40.32
CA ILE A 142 -16.98 3.78 39.52
C ILE A 142 -17.44 3.42 38.10
N SER A 143 -18.62 3.90 37.70
CA SER A 143 -19.25 3.61 36.40
C SER A 143 -19.04 4.73 35.37
N LEU A 144 -18.77 4.38 34.11
CA LEU A 144 -18.69 5.34 32.99
C LEU A 144 -19.99 6.15 32.85
N PHE A 145 -21.13 5.47 32.85
CA PHE A 145 -22.44 6.12 32.68
C PHE A 145 -22.94 6.73 33.98
N LEU A 146 -22.82 5.98 35.08
CA LEU A 146 -23.49 6.36 36.33
C LEU A 146 -22.64 7.25 37.25
N ASP A 147 -21.32 7.28 37.11
CA ASP A 147 -20.44 8.21 37.84
C ASP A 147 -19.87 9.29 36.90
N LEU A 148 -19.11 8.93 35.87
CA LEU A 148 -18.41 9.90 35.02
C LEU A 148 -19.38 10.79 34.22
N LEU A 149 -20.35 10.20 33.52
CA LEU A 149 -21.32 10.97 32.73
C LEU A 149 -22.39 11.63 33.59
N LYS A 150 -22.87 10.96 34.65
CA LYS A 150 -23.86 11.54 35.56
C LYS A 150 -23.33 12.80 36.27
N CYS A 151 -22.04 12.87 36.59
CA CYS A 151 -21.37 14.08 37.09
C CYS A 151 -21.56 15.33 36.17
N LEU A 152 -21.61 15.12 34.85
CA LEU A 152 -21.74 16.17 33.84
C LEU A 152 -23.19 16.61 33.56
N CYS A 153 -24.18 15.91 34.12
CA CYS A 153 -25.60 16.18 33.88
C CYS A 153 -26.06 17.46 34.58
N ALA A 154 -26.87 18.28 33.91
CA ALA A 154 -27.11 19.67 34.32
C ALA A 154 -27.73 19.82 35.72
N ASP A 155 -28.76 19.03 36.03
CA ASP A 155 -29.69 19.29 37.14
C ASP A 155 -29.19 18.83 38.52
N LEU A 156 -28.13 18.03 38.59
CA LEU A 156 -27.65 17.45 39.85
C LEU A 156 -26.91 18.45 40.74
N THR A 157 -27.07 18.30 42.05
CA THR A 157 -26.18 18.90 43.05
C THR A 157 -25.04 17.95 43.44
N GLN A 158 -23.98 18.49 44.06
CA GLN A 158 -22.85 17.69 44.52
C GLN A 158 -23.27 16.63 45.55
N ASP A 159 -24.13 17.01 46.52
CA ASP A 159 -24.57 16.11 47.59
C ASP A 159 -25.43 14.97 47.04
N GLN A 160 -26.30 15.26 46.06
CA GLN A 160 -27.07 14.23 45.34
C GLN A 160 -26.14 13.28 44.58
N PHE A 161 -25.21 13.82 43.78
CA PHE A 161 -24.29 13.01 42.99
C PHE A 161 -23.36 12.12 43.86
N VAL A 162 -22.89 12.64 44.99
CA VAL A 162 -22.04 11.90 45.92
C VAL A 162 -22.85 10.85 46.69
N GLY A 163 -24.03 11.20 47.20
CA GLY A 163 -24.83 10.38 48.12
C GLY A 163 -25.83 9.38 47.50
N GLU A 164 -26.00 9.36 46.18
CA GLU A 164 -26.94 8.46 45.49
C GLU A 164 -26.46 6.99 45.46
N ASP A 165 -27.24 6.05 46.01
CA ASP A 165 -27.03 4.61 45.82
C ASP A 165 -27.43 4.18 44.41
N ARG A 166 -26.57 3.41 43.72
CA ARG A 166 -26.75 3.04 42.32
C ARG A 166 -26.79 1.52 42.13
N ALA A 167 -28.01 1.01 41.96
CA ALA A 167 -28.30 -0.41 41.83
C ALA A 167 -27.43 -1.08 40.75
N GLY A 168 -26.73 -2.16 41.13
CA GLY A 168 -25.85 -2.91 40.23
C GLY A 168 -24.49 -2.28 39.93
N CYS A 169 -24.15 -1.11 40.49
CA CYS A 169 -22.81 -0.52 40.35
C CYS A 169 -22.17 -0.18 41.69
N SER A 170 -22.79 0.65 42.53
CA SER A 170 -22.15 1.12 43.76
C SER A 170 -23.11 1.61 44.84
N SER A 171 -22.85 1.19 46.08
CA SER A 171 -23.55 1.68 47.27
C SER A 171 -22.67 2.66 48.03
N THR A 172 -23.28 3.71 48.55
CA THR A 172 -22.66 4.70 49.41
C THR A 172 -22.66 4.27 50.89
N ALA A 173 -23.27 3.13 51.23
CA ALA A 173 -23.28 2.56 52.58
C ALA A 173 -21.96 1.85 52.94
N GLY A 174 -21.66 1.80 54.25
CA GLY A 174 -20.54 1.04 54.80
C GLY A 174 -19.13 1.57 54.44
N PRO A 175 -18.06 0.79 54.72
CA PRO A 175 -16.68 1.23 54.54
C PRO A 175 -16.30 1.51 53.08
N GLN A 176 -16.69 0.63 52.16
CA GLN A 176 -16.44 0.83 50.72
C GLN A 176 -17.21 2.05 50.18
N GLY A 177 -18.43 2.28 50.68
CA GLY A 177 -19.22 3.47 50.34
C GLY A 177 -18.55 4.79 50.72
N ALA A 178 -17.67 4.82 51.73
CA ALA A 178 -16.87 6.00 52.04
C ALA A 178 -15.83 6.31 50.94
N ALA A 179 -15.17 5.29 50.39
CA ALA A 179 -14.24 5.45 49.27
C ALA A 179 -14.97 5.84 47.97
N VAL A 180 -16.16 5.26 47.72
CA VAL A 180 -17.03 5.65 46.60
C VAL A 180 -17.45 7.12 46.71
N ARG A 181 -17.89 7.59 47.89
CA ARG A 181 -18.25 9.01 48.10
C ARG A 181 -17.05 9.94 47.88
N ALA A 182 -15.86 9.55 48.36
CA ALA A 182 -14.63 10.33 48.14
C ALA A 182 -14.24 10.39 46.64
N GLY A 183 -14.25 9.25 45.94
CA GLY A 183 -14.00 9.20 44.49
C GLY A 183 -15.00 10.04 43.68
N ARG A 184 -16.29 10.00 44.04
CA ARG A 184 -17.32 10.85 43.43
C ARG A 184 -17.11 12.34 43.71
N ALA A 185 -16.72 12.71 44.92
CA ALA A 185 -16.41 14.11 45.24
C ALA A 185 -15.22 14.63 44.39
N GLU A 186 -14.23 13.77 44.14
CA GLU A 186 -13.07 14.10 43.30
C GLU A 186 -13.42 14.13 41.80
N LEU A 187 -14.24 13.20 41.31
CA LEU A 187 -14.82 13.27 39.95
C LEU A 187 -15.63 14.55 39.75
N TRP A 188 -16.37 15.00 40.76
CA TRP A 188 -17.09 16.27 40.73
C TRP A 188 -16.12 17.46 40.65
N ARG A 189 -15.08 17.49 41.50
CA ARG A 189 -14.03 18.53 41.48
C ARG A 189 -13.33 18.63 40.13
N ILE A 190 -13.05 17.50 39.48
CA ILE A 190 -12.30 17.44 38.22
C ILE A 190 -13.20 17.73 37.01
N LEU A 191 -14.37 17.11 36.92
CA LEU A 191 -15.16 17.06 35.67
C LEU A 191 -16.27 18.12 35.58
N ARG A 192 -16.81 18.61 36.71
CA ARG A 192 -17.96 19.54 36.70
C ARG A 192 -17.67 20.80 35.87
N GLY A 193 -18.69 21.28 35.17
CA GLY A 193 -18.61 22.44 34.27
C GLY A 193 -18.27 22.09 32.82
N ALA A 194 -17.88 20.85 32.49
CA ALA A 194 -17.87 20.40 31.10
C ALA A 194 -19.30 20.07 30.62
N PRO A 195 -19.76 20.60 29.47
CA PRO A 195 -21.13 20.39 29.00
C PRO A 195 -21.32 19.00 28.39
N LEU A 196 -22.28 18.24 28.93
CA LEU A 196 -22.76 16.99 28.33
C LEU A 196 -23.95 17.24 27.42
N SER A 197 -23.82 16.83 26.16
CA SER A 197 -24.87 16.93 25.15
C SER A 197 -25.33 15.56 24.65
N LEU A 198 -26.63 15.42 24.48
CA LEU A 198 -27.31 14.30 23.86
C LEU A 198 -27.29 14.49 22.35
N TYR A 199 -26.99 13.43 21.60
CA TYR A 199 -27.20 13.42 20.16
C TYR A 199 -28.05 12.21 19.74
N ILE A 200 -29.13 12.50 19.02
CA ILE A 200 -30.11 11.51 18.54
C ILE A 200 -30.09 11.57 17.01
N PRO A 201 -29.29 10.74 16.33
CA PRO A 201 -29.32 10.66 14.87
C PRO A 201 -30.60 9.98 14.39
N GLY A 202 -31.01 10.26 13.15
CA GLY A 202 -31.87 9.37 12.36
C GLY A 202 -31.15 8.09 11.90
N GLY A 203 -30.21 7.59 12.71
CA GLY A 203 -29.39 6.42 12.44
C GLY A 203 -30.06 5.13 12.94
N ARG A 204 -29.60 3.99 12.43
CA ARG A 204 -30.04 2.67 12.89
C ARG A 204 -29.05 2.12 13.89
N TYR A 205 -29.56 1.32 14.82
CA TYR A 205 -28.79 0.58 15.83
C TYR A 205 -29.11 -0.91 15.68
N ASP A 206 -28.12 -1.77 15.92
CA ASP A 206 -28.31 -3.21 15.90
C ASP A 206 -27.43 -3.86 16.99
N TYR A 207 -28.05 -4.57 17.94
CA TYR A 207 -27.38 -5.30 19.02
C TYR A 207 -26.99 -6.70 18.55
N LEU A 208 -25.94 -7.30 19.13
CA LEU A 208 -25.74 -8.75 19.03
C LEU A 208 -26.91 -9.48 19.72
N THR A 209 -27.75 -10.17 18.92
CA THR A 209 -28.96 -10.87 19.38
C THR A 209 -28.80 -12.38 19.36
N LEU A 210 -29.51 -13.06 20.26
CA LEU A 210 -29.59 -14.53 20.35
C LEU A 210 -30.53 -15.16 19.29
N SER A 211 -30.62 -14.57 18.10
CA SER A 211 -31.38 -15.10 16.96
C SER A 211 -30.43 -15.44 15.82
N GLY A 212 -30.37 -16.73 15.47
CA GLY A 212 -29.52 -17.23 14.38
C GLY A 212 -29.81 -16.53 13.04
N LYS A 213 -31.09 -16.33 12.71
CA LYS A 213 -31.49 -15.65 11.48
C LYS A 213 -31.04 -14.19 11.44
N GLN A 214 -31.15 -13.46 12.54
CA GLN A 214 -30.64 -12.09 12.61
C GLN A 214 -29.12 -12.04 12.47
N GLN A 215 -28.39 -13.03 12.99
CA GLN A 215 -26.95 -13.15 12.77
C GLN A 215 -26.60 -13.42 11.29
N VAL A 216 -27.30 -14.33 10.61
CA VAL A 216 -27.11 -14.61 9.18
C VAL A 216 -27.47 -13.40 8.32
N ASP A 217 -28.60 -12.75 8.60
CA ASP A 217 -29.07 -11.58 7.85
C ASP A 217 -28.13 -10.38 8.02
N ARG A 218 -27.52 -10.18 9.21
CA ARG A 218 -26.45 -9.18 9.42
C ARG A 218 -25.23 -9.44 8.57
N LEU A 219 -24.74 -10.67 8.55
CA LEU A 219 -23.54 -11.07 7.81
C LEU A 219 -23.74 -11.09 6.29
N THR A 220 -24.98 -10.94 5.80
CA THR A 220 -25.32 -11.04 4.36
C THR A 220 -26.00 -9.81 3.75
N SER A 221 -26.47 -8.84 4.55
CA SER A 221 -27.15 -7.63 4.06
C SER A 221 -26.18 -6.50 3.68
N ASP A 222 -26.56 -5.64 2.72
CA ASP A 222 -25.85 -4.37 2.50
C ASP A 222 -26.33 -3.30 3.47
N TRP A 223 -25.52 -3.01 4.48
CA TRP A 223 -25.77 -1.96 5.47
C TRP A 223 -25.23 -0.57 5.04
N THR A 224 -24.71 -0.44 3.81
CA THR A 224 -23.71 0.61 3.50
C THR A 224 -23.84 1.32 2.16
N ASP A 225 -24.65 0.83 1.22
CA ASP A 225 -24.65 1.24 -0.21
C ASP A 225 -23.25 1.22 -0.86
N ARG A 226 -22.32 0.45 -0.30
CA ARG A 226 -20.88 0.48 -0.62
C ARG A 226 -20.20 -0.89 -0.53
N ASN A 227 -20.90 -1.99 -0.85
CA ASN A 227 -20.28 -3.28 -1.25
C ASN A 227 -19.18 -3.84 -0.31
N THR A 228 -19.15 -3.46 0.99
CA THR A 228 -18.05 -3.82 1.91
C THR A 228 -18.32 -5.13 2.65
N LEU A 229 -19.58 -5.56 2.74
CA LEU A 229 -19.98 -6.86 3.33
C LEU A 229 -20.97 -7.66 2.47
N SER A 230 -21.80 -7.00 1.65
CA SER A 230 -22.90 -7.60 0.87
C SER A 230 -22.51 -8.67 -0.16
N HIS A 231 -21.21 -8.88 -0.38
CA HIS A 231 -20.65 -9.91 -1.25
C HIS A 231 -19.78 -10.94 -0.51
N ILE A 232 -19.67 -10.83 0.82
CA ILE A 232 -18.71 -11.57 1.66
C ILE A 232 -19.40 -12.75 2.36
N GLN A 233 -19.77 -13.74 1.56
CA GLN A 233 -20.29 -15.03 2.01
C GLN A 233 -19.20 -15.91 2.67
N ILE A 234 -17.93 -15.50 2.60
CA ILE A 234 -16.75 -16.28 3.00
C ILE A 234 -15.83 -15.37 3.83
N ILE A 235 -15.74 -15.62 5.14
CA ILE A 235 -15.00 -14.82 6.12
C ILE A 235 -13.87 -15.66 6.71
N ASN A 236 -12.62 -15.24 6.55
CA ASN A 236 -11.44 -15.92 7.11
C ASN A 236 -11.53 -17.46 7.01
N SER A 237 -11.81 -17.96 5.80
CA SER A 237 -12.11 -19.37 5.54
C SER A 237 -11.42 -19.85 4.26
N VAL A 238 -11.08 -21.12 4.24
CA VAL A 238 -10.41 -21.81 3.15
C VAL A 238 -11.39 -22.81 2.53
N LEU A 239 -11.65 -22.66 1.23
CA LEU A 239 -12.43 -23.60 0.44
C LEU A 239 -11.51 -24.29 -0.58
N ASP A 240 -11.58 -25.61 -0.69
CA ASP A 240 -10.71 -26.45 -1.51
C ASP A 240 -11.53 -27.38 -2.42
N GLY A 241 -11.42 -27.17 -3.74
CA GLY A 241 -12.22 -27.87 -4.75
C GLY A 241 -13.58 -27.21 -4.96
N ASP A 242 -14.54 -27.99 -5.48
CA ASP A 242 -15.86 -27.50 -5.91
C ASP A 242 -16.80 -27.21 -4.74
N VAL A 243 -16.53 -26.13 -3.97
CA VAL A 243 -17.41 -25.67 -2.88
C VAL A 243 -18.20 -24.45 -3.34
N CYS A 244 -19.51 -24.63 -3.52
CA CYS A 244 -20.45 -23.57 -3.86
C CYS A 244 -21.06 -22.98 -2.58
N VAL A 245 -21.21 -21.65 -2.52
CA VAL A 245 -21.89 -20.97 -1.42
C VAL A 245 -23.05 -20.16 -1.99
N ALA A 246 -24.26 -20.42 -1.48
CA ALA A 246 -25.47 -19.78 -2.00
C ALA A 246 -25.59 -18.31 -1.55
N THR A 247 -26.44 -17.55 -2.26
CA THR A 247 -26.78 -16.19 -1.83
C THR A 247 -27.49 -16.23 -0.47
N ARG A 248 -27.08 -15.36 0.45
CA ARG A 248 -27.45 -15.36 1.89
C ARG A 248 -26.97 -16.57 2.69
N ALA A 249 -25.98 -17.32 2.22
CA ALA A 249 -25.21 -18.27 3.04
C ALA A 249 -23.92 -17.62 3.55
N VAL A 250 -23.37 -18.14 4.66
CA VAL A 250 -22.13 -17.66 5.28
C VAL A 250 -21.24 -18.84 5.68
N VAL A 251 -19.95 -18.75 5.34
CA VAL A 251 -18.90 -19.65 5.82
C VAL A 251 -17.83 -18.81 6.52
N GLN A 252 -17.59 -19.04 7.82
CA GLN A 252 -16.64 -18.28 8.62
C GLN A 252 -15.68 -19.16 9.46
N HIS A 253 -14.40 -18.82 9.51
CA HIS A 253 -13.39 -19.57 10.27
C HIS A 253 -13.34 -21.09 9.97
N CYS A 254 -13.61 -21.48 8.72
CA CYS A 254 -13.65 -22.89 8.29
C CYS A 254 -12.49 -23.24 7.35
N HIS A 255 -12.06 -24.51 7.33
CA HIS A 255 -11.28 -25.09 6.24
C HIS A 255 -12.04 -26.30 5.68
N LEU A 256 -12.77 -26.07 4.58
CA LEU A 256 -13.56 -27.09 3.89
C LEU A 256 -12.76 -27.63 2.69
N GLN A 257 -12.55 -28.94 2.66
CA GLN A 257 -11.72 -29.64 1.67
C GLN A 257 -12.49 -30.72 0.89
N GLN A 258 -12.24 -30.76 -0.42
CA GLN A 258 -12.72 -31.72 -1.42
C GLN A 258 -14.23 -31.71 -1.69
N GLY A 259 -14.66 -30.82 -2.59
CA GLY A 259 -16.01 -30.82 -3.18
C GLY A 259 -16.30 -32.04 -4.09
N PRO A 260 -17.49 -32.09 -4.74
CA PRO A 260 -18.55 -31.07 -4.70
C PRO A 260 -19.20 -30.93 -3.32
N LEU A 261 -19.50 -29.70 -2.91
CA LEU A 261 -20.27 -29.34 -1.71
C LEU A 261 -21.03 -28.03 -1.96
N ASP A 262 -22.35 -28.05 -1.84
CA ASP A 262 -23.20 -26.86 -1.90
C ASP A 262 -23.63 -26.41 -0.50
N VAL A 263 -23.44 -25.13 -0.16
CA VAL A 263 -23.90 -24.52 1.11
C VAL A 263 -25.21 -23.74 0.84
N PRO A 264 -26.38 -24.17 1.36
CA PRO A 264 -27.68 -23.59 1.02
C PRO A 264 -27.93 -22.19 1.60
N SER A 265 -28.98 -21.52 1.11
CA SER A 265 -29.35 -20.16 1.53
C SER A 265 -29.78 -20.11 3.00
N GLY A 266 -29.45 -19.03 3.71
CA GLY A 266 -29.76 -18.87 5.13
C GLY A 266 -28.83 -19.66 6.08
N CYS A 267 -27.91 -20.48 5.54
CA CYS A 267 -27.03 -21.30 6.36
C CYS A 267 -25.79 -20.54 6.87
N LEU A 268 -25.34 -20.89 8.07
CA LEU A 268 -24.07 -20.43 8.65
C LEU A 268 -23.20 -21.63 9.03
N LEU A 269 -22.05 -21.76 8.37
CA LEU A 269 -21.00 -22.72 8.73
C LEU A 269 -19.87 -21.98 9.44
N SER A 270 -19.56 -22.34 10.69
CA SER A 270 -18.60 -21.61 11.52
C SER A 270 -17.57 -22.53 12.18
N GLY A 271 -16.27 -22.22 12.11
CA GLY A 271 -15.24 -22.90 12.91
C GLY A 271 -14.90 -24.35 12.50
N LEU A 272 -15.38 -24.80 11.34
CA LEU A 272 -15.36 -26.20 10.90
C LEU A 272 -14.03 -26.56 10.24
N ASP A 273 -13.36 -27.62 10.73
CA ASP A 273 -12.07 -28.08 10.24
C ASP A 273 -12.16 -29.09 9.08
N ILE A 274 -11.00 -29.53 8.57
CA ILE A 274 -10.89 -30.50 7.47
C ILE A 274 -11.60 -31.83 7.80
N SER A 275 -11.61 -32.25 9.07
CA SER A 275 -12.29 -33.48 9.50
C SER A 275 -13.82 -33.35 9.44
N ALA A 276 -14.35 -32.16 9.73
CA ALA A 276 -15.77 -31.85 9.58
C ALA A 276 -16.20 -31.85 8.11
N SER A 277 -15.36 -31.33 7.19
CA SER A 277 -15.65 -31.23 5.75
C SER A 277 -16.15 -32.54 5.13
N ALA A 278 -15.48 -33.65 5.44
CA ALA A 278 -15.82 -34.96 4.88
C ALA A 278 -17.23 -35.43 5.28
N CYS A 279 -17.71 -35.06 6.47
CA CYS A 279 -19.06 -35.34 6.92
C CYS A 279 -20.08 -34.38 6.32
N ILE A 280 -19.81 -33.07 6.30
CA ILE A 280 -20.71 -32.03 5.77
C ILE A 280 -21.12 -32.36 4.33
N ARG A 281 -20.16 -32.81 3.50
CA ARG A 281 -20.41 -33.29 2.13
C ARG A 281 -21.38 -34.49 2.01
N ARG A 282 -21.57 -35.27 3.08
CA ARG A 282 -22.54 -36.38 3.14
C ARG A 282 -23.92 -35.95 3.67
N LEU A 283 -24.07 -34.71 4.13
CA LEU A 283 -25.34 -34.18 4.65
C LEU A 283 -26.08 -33.45 3.53
N ALA A 284 -27.34 -33.83 3.31
CA ALA A 284 -28.25 -33.06 2.47
C ALA A 284 -28.77 -31.84 3.26
N LEU A 285 -27.92 -30.83 3.42
CA LEU A 285 -28.27 -29.60 4.14
C LEU A 285 -29.50 -28.93 3.50
N SER A 286 -30.50 -28.58 4.31
CA SER A 286 -31.56 -27.66 3.91
C SER A 286 -31.12 -26.21 4.09
N ASN A 287 -31.93 -25.27 3.61
CA ASN A 287 -31.82 -23.85 3.94
C ASN A 287 -31.93 -23.60 5.46
N ASP A 288 -31.46 -22.42 5.89
CA ASP A 288 -31.61 -21.87 7.24
C ASP A 288 -31.03 -22.76 8.37
N ILE A 289 -29.95 -23.52 8.11
CA ILE A 289 -29.23 -24.33 9.12
C ILE A 289 -27.94 -23.64 9.58
N ILE A 290 -27.73 -23.58 10.90
CA ILE A 290 -26.50 -23.09 11.52
C ILE A 290 -25.71 -24.27 12.09
N ILE A 291 -24.45 -24.42 11.69
CA ILE A 291 -23.50 -25.43 12.18
C ILE A 291 -22.23 -24.72 12.64
N GLN A 292 -21.83 -24.96 13.89
CA GLN A 292 -20.64 -24.34 14.49
C GLN A 292 -19.77 -25.37 15.17
N GLY A 293 -18.46 -25.32 14.92
CA GLY A 293 -17.43 -26.02 15.67
C GLY A 293 -16.80 -25.09 16.70
N HIS A 294 -16.62 -25.56 17.93
CA HIS A 294 -16.06 -24.82 19.06
C HIS A 294 -14.95 -25.63 19.72
N ARG A 295 -13.80 -25.01 20.01
CA ARG A 295 -12.76 -25.60 20.86
C ARG A 295 -13.11 -25.35 22.32
N ILE A 296 -13.40 -26.41 23.08
CA ILE A 296 -13.72 -26.33 24.51
C ILE A 296 -12.68 -27.05 25.38
N GLU A 297 -12.63 -26.67 26.64
CA GLU A 297 -11.85 -27.34 27.69
C GLU A 297 -12.78 -27.85 28.80
N LEU A 298 -12.72 -29.15 29.09
CA LEU A 298 -13.63 -29.85 29.98
C LEU A 298 -12.83 -30.62 31.03
N GLY A 299 -12.37 -29.89 32.05
CA GLY A 299 -11.27 -30.33 32.91
C GLY A 299 -9.97 -30.33 32.12
N GLU A 300 -9.18 -31.40 32.22
CA GLU A 300 -7.94 -31.59 31.45
C GLU A 300 -8.20 -31.88 29.94
N LEU A 301 -9.45 -32.08 29.52
CA LEU A 301 -9.80 -32.53 28.16
C LEU A 301 -10.09 -31.34 27.23
N LYS A 302 -9.17 -31.07 26.29
CA LYS A 302 -9.42 -30.14 25.16
C LYS A 302 -10.13 -30.89 24.02
N LEU A 303 -11.29 -30.40 23.59
CA LEU A 303 -12.21 -31.09 22.67
C LEU A 303 -12.78 -30.14 21.59
N ASN A 304 -12.87 -30.61 20.34
CA ASN A 304 -13.67 -29.95 19.30
C ASN A 304 -15.12 -30.44 19.40
N VAL A 305 -16.04 -29.54 19.73
CA VAL A 305 -17.48 -29.84 19.90
C VAL A 305 -18.29 -29.13 18.82
N TYR A 306 -19.27 -29.84 18.26
CA TYR A 306 -20.08 -29.36 17.15
C TYR A 306 -21.53 -29.12 17.59
N THR A 307 -22.04 -27.91 17.33
CA THR A 307 -23.43 -27.51 17.58
C THR A 307 -24.16 -27.32 16.27
N ALA A 308 -25.41 -27.77 16.19
CA ALA A 308 -26.30 -27.53 15.06
C ALA A 308 -27.68 -27.07 15.53
N MET A 309 -28.26 -26.07 14.85
CA MET A 309 -29.58 -25.49 15.14
C MET A 309 -30.18 -24.87 13.88
N GLY A 310 -31.50 -24.69 13.85
CA GLY A 310 -32.16 -23.87 12.84
C GLY A 310 -31.90 -22.39 13.09
N ALA A 311 -31.74 -21.58 12.03
CA ALA A 311 -31.62 -20.13 12.15
C ALA A 311 -32.87 -19.49 12.77
N HIS A 312 -34.02 -20.17 12.66
CA HIS A 312 -35.31 -19.78 13.24
C HIS A 312 -35.52 -20.23 14.70
N ASP A 313 -34.60 -21.00 15.31
CA ASP A 313 -34.79 -21.53 16.66
C ASP A 313 -34.73 -20.43 17.73
N ASN A 314 -35.62 -20.48 18.73
CA ASN A 314 -35.63 -19.52 19.83
C ASN A 314 -34.74 -19.99 21.00
N LEU A 315 -33.69 -19.20 21.29
CA LEU A 315 -32.73 -19.48 22.37
C LEU A 315 -33.21 -19.01 23.77
N GLN A 316 -34.32 -18.27 23.88
CA GLN A 316 -34.72 -17.58 25.12
C GLN A 316 -36.01 -18.10 25.80
N GLU A 317 -36.71 -19.08 25.22
CA GLU A 317 -37.93 -19.66 25.82
C GLU A 317 -37.65 -20.60 27.01
N GLN A 318 -38.68 -20.94 27.78
CA GLN A 318 -38.57 -21.98 28.80
C GLN A 318 -38.28 -23.33 28.14
N CYS A 319 -37.29 -24.06 28.65
CA CYS A 319 -36.72 -25.27 28.02
C CYS A 319 -36.03 -25.03 26.65
N SER A 320 -35.43 -23.85 26.42
CA SER A 320 -34.71 -23.53 25.18
C SER A 320 -33.46 -24.38 24.89
N LEU A 321 -33.05 -24.32 23.62
CA LEU A 321 -31.81 -24.90 23.09
C LEU A 321 -30.54 -24.34 23.76
N LEU A 322 -30.65 -23.22 24.50
CA LEU A 322 -29.54 -22.67 25.29
C LEU A 322 -29.16 -23.56 26.48
N GLU A 323 -30.16 -24.12 27.18
CA GLU A 323 -29.97 -24.95 28.39
C GLU A 323 -30.02 -26.46 28.10
N ALA A 324 -30.64 -26.87 26.99
CA ALA A 324 -30.82 -28.28 26.66
C ALA A 324 -29.49 -28.98 26.33
N ARG A 325 -29.12 -30.02 27.08
CA ARG A 325 -27.90 -30.82 26.86
C ARG A 325 -28.01 -31.74 25.63
N LEU A 326 -27.92 -31.13 24.45
CA LEU A 326 -28.10 -31.76 23.14
C LEU A 326 -26.80 -32.12 22.43
N PHE A 327 -25.68 -31.45 22.73
CA PHE A 327 -24.48 -31.51 21.89
C PHE A 327 -23.47 -32.55 22.41
N PRO A 328 -23.22 -33.65 21.66
CA PRO A 328 -22.31 -34.72 22.12
C PRO A 328 -20.86 -34.26 22.14
N VAL A 329 -20.13 -34.61 23.21
CA VAL A 329 -18.71 -34.23 23.40
C VAL A 329 -17.80 -35.45 23.53
N LEU A 330 -18.25 -36.49 24.23
CA LEU A 330 -17.45 -37.67 24.57
C LEU A 330 -18.30 -38.93 24.56
N HIS A 331 -17.84 -39.99 23.88
CA HIS A 331 -18.44 -41.31 23.94
C HIS A 331 -17.64 -42.18 24.93
N PRO A 332 -18.25 -42.76 26.00
CA PRO A 332 -17.53 -43.46 27.07
C PRO A 332 -16.62 -44.60 26.63
N ARG A 333 -16.88 -45.19 25.46
CA ARG A 333 -16.06 -46.25 24.84
C ARG A 333 -15.50 -45.87 23.45
N GLY A 334 -15.50 -44.58 23.10
CA GLY A 334 -15.15 -44.10 21.76
C GLY A 334 -14.39 -42.78 21.68
N GLY A 335 -14.08 -42.12 22.80
CA GLY A 335 -13.33 -40.85 22.81
C GLY A 335 -14.17 -39.65 22.37
N ALA A 336 -13.51 -38.61 21.86
CA ALA A 336 -14.14 -37.36 21.44
C ALA A 336 -15.16 -37.57 20.30
N VAL A 337 -16.27 -36.83 20.32
CA VAL A 337 -17.34 -36.98 19.33
C VAL A 337 -17.25 -35.90 18.24
N GLY A 338 -16.63 -36.26 17.12
CA GLY A 338 -16.61 -35.42 15.91
C GLY A 338 -18.00 -35.31 15.23
N LEU A 339 -18.13 -34.35 14.30
CA LEU A 339 -19.40 -33.91 13.71
C LEU A 339 -20.33 -35.07 13.30
N GLU A 340 -19.84 -36.07 12.58
CA GLU A 340 -20.63 -37.23 12.11
C GLU A 340 -21.26 -38.03 13.24
N GLY A 341 -20.47 -38.35 14.27
CA GLY A 341 -20.95 -39.11 15.44
C GLY A 341 -21.79 -38.28 16.42
N GLY A 342 -21.81 -36.96 16.24
CA GLY A 342 -22.50 -36.00 17.10
C GLY A 342 -23.76 -35.45 16.44
N VAL A 343 -23.66 -34.26 15.86
CA VAL A 343 -24.81 -33.54 15.25
C VAL A 343 -25.12 -33.97 13.82
N GLY A 344 -24.22 -34.69 13.13
CA GLY A 344 -24.47 -35.18 11.77
C GLY A 344 -25.73 -36.05 11.67
N TRP A 345 -26.03 -36.85 12.69
CA TRP A 345 -27.28 -37.61 12.78
C TRP A 345 -28.54 -36.73 12.91
N LEU A 346 -28.48 -35.62 13.66
CA LEU A 346 -29.59 -34.64 13.75
C LEU A 346 -29.88 -33.98 12.39
N LEU A 347 -28.86 -33.89 11.54
CA LEU A 347 -28.91 -33.33 10.19
C LEU A 347 -29.21 -34.39 9.10
N GLY A 348 -29.79 -35.53 9.48
CA GLY A 348 -30.16 -36.61 8.57
C GLY A 348 -29.01 -37.52 8.11
N GLY A 349 -27.81 -37.35 8.66
CA GLY A 349 -26.63 -38.16 8.36
C GLY A 349 -26.63 -39.56 8.99
N PRO A 350 -25.64 -40.40 8.62
CA PRO A 350 -25.56 -41.79 9.10
C PRO A 350 -25.28 -41.85 10.60
N GLY A 351 -26.17 -42.50 11.35
CA GLY A 351 -26.05 -42.67 12.80
C GLY A 351 -27.23 -43.43 13.40
N CYS A 352 -27.26 -43.53 14.73
CA CYS A 352 -28.42 -44.09 15.43
C CYS A 352 -28.67 -43.38 16.78
N LEU A 353 -29.96 -43.26 17.13
CA LEU A 353 -30.42 -42.61 18.35
C LEU A 353 -29.81 -43.21 19.63
N GLN A 354 -29.51 -44.52 19.64
CA GLN A 354 -28.84 -45.17 20.77
C GLN A 354 -27.43 -44.60 21.00
N ARG A 355 -26.58 -44.55 19.97
CA ARG A 355 -25.20 -44.03 20.09
C ARG A 355 -25.18 -42.54 20.45
N TRP A 356 -26.13 -41.76 19.93
CA TRP A 356 -26.31 -40.36 20.34
C TRP A 356 -26.73 -40.22 21.82
N ARG A 357 -27.60 -41.11 22.31
CA ARG A 357 -28.02 -41.18 23.73
C ARG A 357 -26.89 -41.62 24.67
N GLU A 358 -26.06 -42.58 24.26
CA GLU A 358 -24.92 -43.10 25.03
C GLU A 358 -23.74 -42.12 25.16
N ALA A 359 -23.64 -41.12 24.28
CA ALA A 359 -22.65 -40.05 24.41
C ALA A 359 -22.97 -39.10 25.58
N TRP A 360 -21.93 -38.60 26.24
CA TRP A 360 -22.04 -37.45 27.15
C TRP A 360 -22.31 -36.18 26.31
N ARG A 361 -23.28 -35.37 26.75
CA ARG A 361 -23.75 -34.17 26.06
C ARG A 361 -23.70 -32.95 26.97
N VAL A 362 -23.49 -31.79 26.37
CA VAL A 362 -23.53 -30.46 26.99
C VAL A 362 -24.57 -29.57 26.29
N SER A 363 -24.94 -28.46 26.93
CA SER A 363 -25.83 -27.43 26.40
C SER A 363 -25.06 -26.33 25.64
N LEU A 364 -25.75 -25.49 24.88
CA LEU A 364 -25.09 -24.37 24.18
C LEU A 364 -24.50 -23.37 25.18
N ARG A 365 -25.16 -23.11 26.32
CA ARG A 365 -24.60 -22.32 27.43
C ARG A 365 -23.28 -22.92 27.91
N GLU A 366 -23.24 -24.23 28.12
CA GLU A 366 -22.04 -24.93 28.57
C GLU A 366 -20.91 -24.84 27.54
N VAL A 367 -21.17 -25.09 26.24
CA VAL A 367 -20.17 -24.91 25.15
C VAL A 367 -19.57 -23.51 25.19
N LEU A 368 -20.41 -22.47 25.25
CA LEU A 368 -19.96 -21.08 25.26
C LEU A 368 -19.15 -20.74 26.53
N SER A 369 -19.52 -21.29 27.69
CA SER A 369 -18.79 -21.10 28.95
C SER A 369 -17.47 -21.86 29.06
N LEU A 370 -17.35 -22.98 28.33
CA LEU A 370 -16.17 -23.87 28.32
C LEU A 370 -15.25 -23.61 27.12
N THR A 371 -15.55 -22.61 26.28
CA THR A 371 -14.78 -22.29 25.07
C THR A 371 -13.36 -21.86 25.44
N HIS A 372 -12.36 -22.59 24.96
CA HIS A 372 -10.94 -22.29 25.17
C HIS A 372 -10.52 -21.13 24.26
N GLN A 373 -10.71 -19.90 24.75
CA GLN A 373 -10.61 -18.67 23.96
C GLN A 373 -9.27 -18.55 23.20
N GLU A 374 -8.15 -18.89 23.82
CA GLU A 374 -6.83 -18.89 23.20
C GLU A 374 -6.73 -19.86 22.00
N ALA A 375 -7.37 -21.04 22.08
CA ALA A 375 -7.33 -22.04 21.00
C ALA A 375 -8.28 -21.67 19.85
N GLU A 376 -9.41 -21.00 20.16
CA GLU A 376 -10.26 -20.38 19.15
C GLU A 376 -9.56 -19.22 18.44
N LEU A 377 -8.82 -18.37 19.17
CA LEU A 377 -8.05 -17.27 18.58
C LEU A 377 -6.89 -17.80 17.72
N GLN A 378 -6.10 -18.75 18.22
CA GLN A 378 -5.00 -19.38 17.48
C GLN A 378 -5.51 -20.02 16.18
N TRP A 379 -6.61 -20.78 16.20
CA TRP A 379 -7.20 -21.36 14.99
C TRP A 379 -7.59 -20.30 13.95
N ARG A 380 -8.19 -19.19 14.40
CA ARG A 380 -8.61 -18.10 13.52
C ARG A 380 -7.41 -17.33 12.95
N GLU A 381 -6.32 -17.25 13.70
CA GLU A 381 -5.05 -16.67 13.26
C GLU A 381 -4.32 -17.58 12.24
N GLU A 382 -4.23 -18.88 12.50
CA GLU A 382 -3.68 -19.88 11.58
C GLU A 382 -4.44 -19.87 10.23
N LEU A 383 -5.77 -19.82 10.27
CA LEU A 383 -6.60 -19.65 9.07
C LEU A 383 -6.34 -18.31 8.37
N LEU A 384 -6.18 -17.20 9.10
CA LEU A 384 -5.95 -15.87 8.52
C LEU A 384 -4.66 -15.88 7.67
N PHE A 385 -3.60 -16.51 8.18
CA PHE A 385 -2.35 -16.64 7.46
C PHE A 385 -2.42 -17.65 6.30
N LEU A 386 -3.19 -18.75 6.44
CA LEU A 386 -3.42 -19.69 5.33
C LEU A 386 -4.22 -19.06 4.17
N VAL A 387 -5.28 -18.29 4.48
CA VAL A 387 -6.05 -17.48 3.52
C VAL A 387 -5.15 -16.42 2.87
N GLY A 388 -4.30 -15.76 3.67
CA GLY A 388 -3.30 -14.80 3.18
C GLY A 388 -2.34 -15.41 2.17
N ARG A 389 -1.75 -16.58 2.47
CA ARG A 389 -0.85 -17.33 1.59
C ARG A 389 -1.53 -17.76 0.29
N ARG A 390 -2.76 -18.29 0.37
CA ARG A 390 -3.55 -18.66 -0.82
C ARG A 390 -3.81 -17.46 -1.73
N ARG A 391 -4.30 -16.36 -1.18
CA ARG A 391 -4.51 -15.11 -1.92
C ARG A 391 -3.24 -14.62 -2.63
N VAL A 392 -2.08 -14.73 -1.98
CA VAL A 392 -0.78 -14.42 -2.60
C VAL A 392 -0.49 -15.36 -3.77
N THR A 393 -0.65 -16.68 -3.58
CA THR A 393 -0.50 -17.69 -4.64
C THR A 393 -1.43 -17.43 -5.83
N ASP A 394 -2.71 -17.19 -5.59
CA ASP A 394 -3.73 -17.01 -6.63
C ASP A 394 -3.54 -15.69 -7.37
N ALA A 395 -3.26 -14.59 -6.66
CA ALA A 395 -3.01 -13.30 -7.29
C ALA A 395 -1.78 -13.30 -8.19
N LEU A 396 -0.74 -14.06 -7.84
CA LEU A 396 0.47 -14.23 -8.65
C LEU A 396 0.23 -15.19 -9.83
N ARG A 397 -0.40 -16.36 -9.62
CA ARG A 397 -0.72 -17.31 -10.69
C ARG A 397 -1.67 -16.72 -11.74
N SER A 398 -2.73 -16.05 -11.31
CA SER A 398 -3.72 -15.39 -12.18
C SER A 398 -3.34 -13.95 -12.57
N ARG A 399 -2.13 -13.48 -12.21
CA ARG A 399 -1.55 -12.17 -12.58
C ARG A 399 -2.43 -10.94 -12.26
N THR A 400 -3.27 -11.01 -11.22
CA THR A 400 -4.27 -9.98 -10.91
C THR A 400 -3.69 -8.75 -10.19
N ASP A 401 -4.24 -7.56 -10.37
CA ASP A 401 -3.81 -6.31 -9.68
C ASP A 401 -4.22 -6.21 -8.20
N VAL A 402 -4.35 -7.33 -7.50
CA VAL A 402 -4.63 -7.34 -6.07
C VAL A 402 -3.39 -6.92 -5.28
N CYS A 403 -3.53 -5.88 -4.45
CA CYS A 403 -2.53 -5.48 -3.46
C CYS A 403 -2.33 -6.60 -2.42
N LEU A 404 -1.07 -7.04 -2.24
CA LEU A 404 -0.70 -8.12 -1.31
C LEU A 404 -0.03 -7.63 -0.02
N LEU A 405 0.34 -6.35 0.03
CA LEU A 405 0.97 -5.71 1.20
C LEU A 405 0.22 -5.90 2.54
N PRO A 406 -1.14 -5.95 2.61
CA PRO A 406 -1.84 -6.29 3.85
C PRO A 406 -1.51 -7.71 4.35
N CYS A 407 -1.43 -8.70 3.46
CA CYS A 407 -1.06 -10.07 3.81
C CYS A 407 0.39 -10.16 4.30
N PHE A 408 1.29 -9.39 3.68
CA PHE A 408 2.70 -9.34 4.07
C PHE A 408 2.88 -8.74 5.46
N ARG A 409 2.18 -7.64 5.76
CA ARG A 409 2.18 -7.02 7.10
C ARG A 409 1.63 -7.96 8.15
N ALA A 410 0.46 -8.56 7.90
CA ALA A 410 -0.17 -9.51 8.83
C ALA A 410 0.76 -10.69 9.13
N ALA A 411 1.31 -11.34 8.09
CA ALA A 411 2.21 -12.49 8.27
C ALA A 411 3.49 -12.13 9.02
N VAL A 412 4.07 -10.94 8.81
CA VAL A 412 5.23 -10.46 9.58
C VAL A 412 4.87 -10.13 11.04
N GLN A 413 3.70 -9.56 11.28
CA GLN A 413 3.25 -9.21 12.63
C GLN A 413 2.93 -10.45 13.49
N GLY A 414 2.37 -11.50 12.89
CA GLY A 414 2.13 -12.81 13.53
C GLY A 414 3.24 -13.85 13.36
N GLY A 415 4.45 -13.44 12.97
CA GLY A 415 5.62 -14.34 12.91
C GLY A 415 5.64 -15.38 11.76
N GLN A 416 4.63 -15.41 10.90
CA GLN A 416 4.46 -16.36 9.78
C GLN A 416 5.22 -15.99 8.49
N GLN A 417 6.14 -15.01 8.53
CA GLN A 417 6.91 -14.60 7.35
C GLN A 417 7.67 -15.75 6.67
N GLY A 418 8.12 -16.77 7.41
CA GLY A 418 8.84 -17.93 6.83
C GLY A 418 7.96 -18.71 5.85
N ALA A 419 6.79 -19.17 6.32
CA ALA A 419 5.82 -19.91 5.51
C ALA A 419 5.29 -19.08 4.33
N LEU A 420 5.23 -17.75 4.46
CA LEU A 420 4.92 -16.84 3.36
C LEU A 420 6.04 -16.76 2.32
N LEU A 421 7.31 -16.69 2.74
CA LEU A 421 8.47 -16.65 1.84
C LEU A 421 8.59 -17.96 1.04
N GLU A 422 8.46 -19.12 1.68
CA GLU A 422 8.38 -20.43 1.00
C GLU A 422 7.33 -20.45 -0.12
N THR A 423 6.19 -19.77 0.11
CA THR A 423 5.08 -19.68 -0.85
C THR A 423 5.43 -18.79 -2.05
N LEU A 424 6.32 -17.80 -1.87
CA LEU A 424 6.79 -16.88 -2.89
C LEU A 424 7.99 -17.44 -3.68
N ASP A 425 8.92 -18.13 -3.02
CA ASP A 425 10.08 -18.79 -3.65
C ASP A 425 9.64 -19.87 -4.66
N CYS A 426 8.45 -20.46 -4.48
CA CYS A 426 7.82 -21.36 -5.45
C CYS A 426 7.38 -20.67 -6.76
N GLY A 427 7.45 -19.34 -6.87
CA GLY A 427 6.91 -18.56 -7.99
C GLY A 427 7.98 -17.83 -8.80
N VAL A 428 8.28 -18.30 -10.01
CA VAL A 428 9.32 -17.70 -10.86
C VAL A 428 8.77 -16.51 -11.67
N SER A 429 8.75 -15.31 -11.10
CA SER A 429 8.47 -14.06 -11.83
C SER A 429 9.04 -12.82 -11.13
N ALA A 430 9.27 -11.74 -11.88
CA ALA A 430 9.74 -10.46 -11.34
C ALA A 430 8.81 -9.89 -10.24
N ARG A 431 7.50 -10.14 -10.34
CA ARG A 431 6.53 -9.75 -9.31
C ARG A 431 6.65 -10.59 -8.05
N CYS A 432 6.94 -11.89 -8.14
CA CYS A 432 7.18 -12.73 -6.96
C CYS A 432 8.42 -12.25 -6.19
N LEU A 433 9.50 -11.93 -6.91
CA LEU A 433 10.73 -11.39 -6.33
C LEU A 433 10.45 -10.02 -5.67
N SER A 434 9.70 -9.12 -6.30
CA SER A 434 9.28 -7.87 -5.63
C SER A 434 8.33 -8.09 -4.45
N CYS A 435 7.55 -9.17 -4.41
CA CYS A 435 6.74 -9.52 -3.23
C CYS A 435 7.61 -10.00 -2.06
N ILE A 436 8.68 -10.76 -2.34
CA ILE A 436 9.70 -11.12 -1.33
C ILE A 436 10.37 -9.84 -0.79
N ALA A 437 10.67 -8.88 -1.67
CA ALA A 437 11.20 -7.58 -1.28
C ALA A 437 10.26 -6.81 -0.33
N ASP A 438 8.96 -6.75 -0.62
CA ASP A 438 7.97 -6.11 0.27
C ASP A 438 7.79 -6.84 1.61
N VAL A 439 7.90 -8.17 1.66
CA VAL A 439 7.90 -8.94 2.93
C VAL A 439 9.12 -8.57 3.77
N LEU A 440 10.32 -8.55 3.17
CA LEU A 440 11.57 -8.16 3.84
C LEU A 440 11.54 -6.70 4.34
N VAL A 441 10.91 -5.80 3.58
CA VAL A 441 10.64 -4.41 4.01
C VAL A 441 9.67 -4.36 5.19
N CYS A 442 8.63 -5.20 5.22
CA CYS A 442 7.73 -5.29 6.37
C CYS A 442 8.47 -5.81 7.62
N MET A 443 9.36 -6.80 7.47
CA MET A 443 10.22 -7.30 8.56
C MET A 443 11.16 -6.22 9.13
N ALA A 444 11.57 -5.24 8.33
CA ALA A 444 12.34 -4.08 8.80
C ALA A 444 11.51 -3.04 9.60
N GLN A 445 10.18 -3.23 9.71
CA GLN A 445 9.26 -2.38 10.50
C GLN A 445 9.32 -0.87 10.16
N GLY A 446 9.65 -0.52 8.91
CA GLY A 446 9.81 0.87 8.47
C GLY A 446 11.03 1.59 9.05
N LYS A 447 11.86 0.91 9.85
CA LYS A 447 13.17 1.38 10.28
C LYS A 447 14.15 1.10 9.13
N GLY A 448 15.04 2.04 8.81
CA GLY A 448 16.04 1.91 7.75
C GLY A 448 15.96 3.03 6.70
N GLY A 449 17.01 3.84 6.62
CA GLY A 449 17.05 5.05 5.79
C GLY A 449 17.01 4.79 4.28
N LEU A 450 16.40 5.73 3.54
CA LEU A 450 16.04 5.54 2.13
C LEU A 450 17.22 5.28 1.16
N ARG A 451 18.46 5.74 1.44
CA ARG A 451 19.58 5.67 0.46
C ARG A 451 20.93 5.31 1.10
N SER A 452 21.51 4.20 0.64
CA SER A 452 22.93 3.82 0.75
C SER A 452 23.36 3.10 -0.55
N GLY A 453 24.55 3.48 -1.08
CA GLY A 453 25.06 3.30 -2.46
C GLY A 453 25.58 1.90 -2.85
N PRO A 454 26.27 1.71 -4.03
CA PRO A 454 26.46 0.23 -5.48
C PRO A 454 27.02 -1.23 -5.44
N ALA A 455 26.31 -2.09 -6.21
CA ALA A 455 26.31 -3.55 -6.22
C ALA A 455 27.61 -4.16 -6.76
N ALA A 456 28.58 -4.31 -5.88
CA ALA A 456 29.86 -4.95 -6.16
C ALA A 456 30.22 -5.92 -5.01
N ASN A 457 29.80 -7.18 -5.16
CA ASN A 457 30.31 -8.31 -4.40
C ASN A 457 30.33 -9.53 -5.33
N GLU A 458 31.54 -9.98 -5.69
CA GLU A 458 31.79 -11.03 -6.69
C GLU A 458 31.07 -12.35 -6.36
N ALA A 459 30.81 -12.61 -5.08
CA ALA A 459 30.21 -13.87 -4.64
C ALA A 459 28.71 -14.01 -5.00
N TRP A 460 28.05 -12.96 -5.49
CA TRP A 460 26.73 -13.06 -6.15
C TRP A 460 26.81 -13.53 -7.61
N SER A 461 27.98 -13.48 -8.26
CA SER A 461 28.07 -13.58 -9.72
C SER A 461 27.53 -14.90 -10.27
N SER A 462 27.71 -16.00 -9.54
CA SER A 462 27.15 -17.32 -9.89
C SER A 462 25.62 -17.33 -9.87
N ALA A 463 24.99 -16.61 -8.93
CA ALA A 463 23.53 -16.50 -8.85
C ALA A 463 22.96 -15.74 -10.06
N TYR A 464 23.61 -14.65 -10.48
CA TYR A 464 23.21 -13.90 -11.67
C TYR A 464 23.52 -14.66 -12.97
N PHE A 465 24.67 -15.32 -13.08
CA PHE A 465 25.02 -16.17 -14.23
C PHE A 465 23.99 -17.30 -14.44
N LEU A 466 23.57 -17.98 -13.37
CA LEU A 466 22.49 -18.98 -13.41
C LEU A 466 21.14 -18.39 -13.84
N LEU A 467 20.84 -17.13 -13.52
CA LEU A 467 19.62 -16.46 -14.01
C LEU A 467 19.75 -16.03 -15.48
N GLU A 468 20.94 -15.61 -15.91
CA GLU A 468 21.25 -15.20 -17.28
C GLU A 468 21.26 -16.40 -18.25
N GLU A 469 21.75 -17.57 -17.83
CA GLU A 469 21.65 -18.84 -18.58
C GLU A 469 20.26 -19.52 -18.50
N GLY A 470 19.40 -19.09 -17.56
CA GLY A 470 18.01 -19.57 -17.45
C GLY A 470 17.75 -20.67 -16.41
N SER A 471 18.76 -21.07 -15.61
CA SER A 471 18.66 -21.98 -14.46
C SER A 471 17.98 -21.33 -13.23
N LEU A 472 16.74 -20.89 -13.43
CA LEU A 472 16.01 -19.96 -12.55
C LEU A 472 15.91 -20.41 -11.08
N LYS A 473 15.70 -21.70 -10.83
CA LYS A 473 15.56 -22.26 -9.46
C LYS A 473 16.87 -22.23 -8.66
N GLU A 474 17.98 -22.46 -9.35
CA GLU A 474 19.32 -22.51 -8.76
C GLU A 474 19.85 -21.09 -8.54
N GLY A 475 19.61 -20.19 -9.49
CA GLY A 475 19.83 -18.75 -9.33
C GLY A 475 19.13 -18.19 -8.09
N VAL A 476 17.82 -18.41 -7.92
CA VAL A 476 17.06 -17.94 -6.73
C VAL A 476 17.63 -18.51 -5.42
N SER A 477 18.05 -19.78 -5.42
CA SER A 477 18.67 -20.41 -4.25
C SER A 477 20.02 -19.77 -3.89
N ALA A 478 20.81 -19.39 -4.90
CA ALA A 478 22.09 -18.72 -4.71
C ALA A 478 21.96 -17.25 -4.29
N LEU A 479 20.90 -16.53 -4.73
CA LEU A 479 20.59 -15.16 -4.25
C LEU A 479 20.41 -15.12 -2.73
N ALA A 480 19.76 -16.13 -2.14
CA ALA A 480 19.43 -16.17 -0.72
C ALA A 480 20.68 -16.13 0.19
N ALA A 481 21.82 -16.64 -0.29
CA ALA A 481 23.05 -16.74 0.49
C ALA A 481 23.81 -15.40 0.63
N GLN A 482 23.66 -14.46 -0.31
CA GLN A 482 24.67 -13.42 -0.53
C GLN A 482 24.30 -11.99 -0.06
N ARG A 483 23.07 -11.78 0.42
CA ARG A 483 22.38 -10.61 1.06
C ARG A 483 23.04 -9.21 1.28
N GLN A 484 24.35 -9.04 1.27
CA GLN A 484 25.06 -7.79 1.56
C GLN A 484 25.46 -7.01 0.28
N HIS A 485 24.80 -5.84 0.03
CA HIS A 485 25.29 -4.56 -0.60
C HIS A 485 24.84 -4.10 -2.05
N TRP A 486 24.05 -2.97 -2.20
CA TRP A 486 24.42 -1.62 -2.84
C TRP A 486 23.90 -1.00 -4.27
N LEU A 487 23.79 0.39 -4.49
CA LEU A 487 23.91 1.45 -5.69
C LEU A 487 23.11 1.38 -7.09
N SER A 488 23.00 2.54 -7.86
CA SER A 488 22.80 2.70 -9.36
C SER A 488 23.28 4.08 -10.00
N THR A 489 23.26 4.27 -11.36
CA THR A 489 23.49 5.54 -12.17
C THR A 489 22.50 5.79 -13.37
N SER A 490 22.83 6.54 -14.46
CA SER A 490 21.87 7.26 -15.38
C SER A 490 22.08 7.17 -16.94
N SER A 491 21.17 7.80 -17.71
CA SER A 491 20.69 7.50 -19.09
C SER A 491 21.25 8.29 -20.30
N ILE A 492 20.70 9.48 -20.64
CA ILE A 492 20.70 10.15 -21.98
C ILE A 492 22.04 10.10 -22.75
N LEU A 493 23.16 10.33 -22.05
CA LEU A 493 24.51 10.40 -22.62
C LEU A 493 24.92 9.12 -23.37
N ALA A 494 24.28 7.99 -23.08
CA ALA A 494 24.35 6.74 -23.84
C ALA A 494 24.14 6.92 -25.35
N GLY A 495 23.17 7.76 -25.76
CA GLY A 495 22.79 7.92 -27.16
C GLY A 495 23.76 8.76 -27.98
N ALA A 496 24.28 9.85 -27.42
CA ALA A 496 25.36 10.63 -28.02
C ALA A 496 26.59 9.75 -28.27
N LEU A 497 26.90 8.84 -27.33
CA LEU A 497 28.03 7.94 -27.41
C LEU A 497 27.85 6.82 -28.45
N LEU A 498 26.68 6.17 -28.51
CA LEU A 498 26.38 5.20 -29.58
C LEU A 498 26.42 5.87 -30.96
N ALA A 499 25.79 7.04 -31.09
CA ALA A 499 25.81 7.85 -32.31
C ALA A 499 27.25 8.20 -32.77
N ALA A 500 28.12 8.58 -31.84
CA ALA A 500 29.52 8.90 -32.12
C ALA A 500 30.34 7.67 -32.55
N ILE A 501 30.19 6.52 -31.89
CA ILE A 501 30.88 5.27 -32.31
C ILE A 501 30.39 4.81 -33.67
N TYR A 502 29.08 4.85 -33.96
CA TYR A 502 28.57 4.48 -35.28
C TYR A 502 29.14 5.38 -36.38
N ARG A 503 29.10 6.73 -36.20
CA ARG A 503 29.72 7.68 -37.13
C ARG A 503 31.23 7.40 -37.31
N CYS A 504 32.01 7.21 -36.24
CA CYS A 504 33.45 6.99 -36.35
C CYS A 504 33.87 5.59 -36.84
N THR A 505 32.94 4.62 -36.92
CA THR A 505 33.17 3.26 -37.45
C THR A 505 32.60 3.06 -38.86
N GLY A 506 32.17 4.13 -39.54
CA GLY A 506 31.60 4.05 -40.89
C GLY A 506 30.26 3.32 -40.91
N ARG A 507 29.40 3.55 -39.90
CA ARG A 507 28.10 2.88 -39.75
C ARG A 507 26.96 3.88 -39.65
N THR A 508 25.90 3.62 -40.40
CA THR A 508 24.71 4.46 -40.51
C THR A 508 23.56 3.89 -39.68
N TYR A 509 22.68 4.75 -39.20
CA TYR A 509 21.55 4.41 -38.33
C TYR A 509 20.44 5.46 -38.50
N ASP A 510 19.20 5.06 -38.22
CA ASP A 510 18.07 5.97 -38.02
C ASP A 510 17.84 6.26 -36.53
N THR A 511 16.98 7.23 -36.20
CA THR A 511 16.73 7.64 -34.82
C THR A 511 15.96 6.60 -34.00
N ASP A 512 15.08 5.80 -34.61
CA ASP A 512 14.31 4.78 -33.90
C ASP A 512 15.20 3.57 -33.56
N SER A 513 16.08 3.15 -34.48
CA SER A 513 17.16 2.20 -34.21
C SER A 513 18.06 2.68 -33.06
N LEU A 514 18.40 3.97 -33.03
CA LEU A 514 19.21 4.54 -31.94
C LEU A 514 18.45 4.58 -30.59
N ILE A 515 17.15 4.89 -30.57
CA ILE A 515 16.30 4.81 -29.37
C ILE A 515 16.31 3.39 -28.79
N HIS A 516 16.11 2.37 -29.63
CA HIS A 516 16.12 0.97 -29.18
C HIS A 516 17.52 0.50 -28.77
N ALA A 517 18.59 0.99 -29.41
CA ALA A 517 19.97 0.72 -29.03
C ALA A 517 20.35 1.34 -27.67
N VAL A 518 19.87 2.55 -27.37
CA VAL A 518 20.05 3.16 -26.05
C VAL A 518 19.22 2.45 -24.98
N LEU A 519 17.97 2.08 -25.28
CA LEU A 519 17.15 1.30 -24.37
C LEU A 519 17.83 -0.04 -24.02
N TYR A 520 18.38 -0.74 -25.01
CA TYR A 520 19.19 -1.95 -24.81
C TYR A 520 20.40 -1.68 -23.90
N LEU A 521 21.20 -0.66 -24.23
CA LEU A 521 22.38 -0.24 -23.45
C LEU A 521 22.03 0.19 -22.00
N GLU A 522 20.88 0.81 -21.77
CA GLU A 522 20.44 1.16 -20.40
C GLU A 522 20.03 -0.07 -19.59
N GLN A 523 19.44 -1.10 -20.20
CA GLN A 523 19.20 -2.38 -19.53
C GLN A 523 20.50 -3.20 -19.38
N ILE A 524 21.50 -3.03 -20.26
CA ILE A 524 22.85 -3.58 -20.07
C ILE A 524 23.49 -3.01 -18.78
N LEU A 525 23.26 -1.71 -18.51
CA LEU A 525 23.85 -0.93 -17.40
C LEU A 525 23.08 -0.98 -16.07
N THR A 526 21.78 -0.67 -16.08
CA THR A 526 20.93 -0.46 -14.88
C THR A 526 19.45 -0.77 -15.21
N THR A 527 18.50 0.02 -14.69
CA THR A 527 17.11 0.04 -15.18
C THR A 527 16.69 1.46 -15.57
N GLY A 528 16.24 1.61 -16.81
CA GLY A 528 15.70 2.84 -17.39
C GLY A 528 14.33 2.62 -18.03
N GLY A 529 13.63 3.73 -18.31
CA GLY A 529 12.47 3.78 -19.20
C GLY A 529 12.89 4.09 -20.65
N TRP A 530 11.93 4.44 -21.51
CA TRP A 530 12.20 4.90 -22.88
C TRP A 530 11.96 6.41 -23.13
N GLN A 531 11.50 7.16 -22.10
CA GLN A 531 11.30 8.62 -22.20
C GLN A 531 12.58 9.42 -22.44
N ASP A 532 13.73 8.91 -21.97
CA ASP A 532 15.03 9.61 -22.01
C ASP A 532 15.57 9.73 -23.43
N GLN A 533 15.40 8.65 -24.18
CA GLN A 533 15.86 8.41 -25.53
C GLN A 533 14.96 9.15 -26.51
N VAL A 534 13.64 8.97 -26.41
CA VAL A 534 12.67 9.76 -27.20
C VAL A 534 12.84 11.26 -26.93
N GLY A 535 13.04 11.65 -25.67
CA GLY A 535 13.16 13.05 -25.28
C GLY A 535 14.41 13.75 -25.82
N GLY A 536 15.58 13.10 -25.76
CA GLY A 536 16.87 13.69 -26.11
C GLY A 536 17.39 13.44 -27.53
N LEU A 537 16.94 12.38 -28.21
CA LEU A 537 17.42 12.01 -29.56
C LEU A 537 16.57 12.57 -30.69
N VAL A 538 15.29 12.89 -30.43
CA VAL A 538 14.34 13.37 -31.43
C VAL A 538 14.11 14.87 -31.25
N GLY A 539 14.25 15.66 -32.32
CA GLY A 539 13.94 17.09 -32.29
C GLY A 539 12.46 17.41 -32.06
N GLY A 540 12.21 18.57 -31.48
CA GLY A 540 10.91 19.23 -31.37
C GLY A 540 10.03 18.75 -30.23
N VAL A 541 8.72 19.00 -30.40
CA VAL A 541 7.63 18.49 -29.55
C VAL A 541 7.20 17.12 -30.11
N LYS A 542 7.18 16.08 -29.27
CA LYS A 542 6.85 14.72 -29.74
C LYS A 542 6.13 13.90 -28.67
N VAL A 543 5.46 12.85 -29.15
CA VAL A 543 4.84 11.80 -28.33
C VAL A 543 5.50 10.47 -28.67
N GLY A 544 6.15 9.84 -27.69
CA GLY A 544 6.53 8.44 -27.79
C GLY A 544 5.40 7.55 -27.26
N ARG A 545 5.18 6.39 -27.87
CA ARG A 545 4.19 5.39 -27.43
C ARG A 545 4.75 3.98 -27.50
N SER A 546 4.20 3.08 -26.68
CA SER A 546 4.48 1.65 -26.74
C SER A 546 3.25 0.83 -26.34
N ARG A 547 3.09 -0.36 -26.94
CA ARG A 547 1.97 -1.28 -26.70
C ARG A 547 2.28 -2.22 -25.52
N ALA A 548 1.24 -2.76 -24.90
CA ALA A 548 1.33 -3.76 -23.82
C ALA A 548 1.77 -5.15 -24.36
N SER A 549 2.99 -5.24 -24.90
CA SER A 549 3.50 -6.41 -25.60
C SER A 549 5.02 -6.53 -25.53
N LEU A 550 5.53 -7.75 -25.67
CA LEU A 550 6.96 -8.05 -25.82
C LEU A 550 7.21 -8.68 -27.21
N PRO A 551 8.30 -8.33 -27.93
CA PRO A 551 9.32 -7.33 -27.59
C PRO A 551 8.75 -5.92 -27.42
N LEU A 552 9.39 -5.11 -26.58
CA LEU A 552 9.00 -3.71 -26.47
C LEU A 552 9.44 -2.96 -27.73
N GLN A 553 8.48 -2.30 -28.37
CA GLN A 553 8.69 -1.43 -29.53
C GLN A 553 8.18 -0.03 -29.20
N VAL A 554 8.98 0.99 -29.47
CA VAL A 554 8.66 2.40 -29.26
C VAL A 554 8.34 3.04 -30.61
N GLU A 555 7.15 3.61 -30.75
CA GLU A 555 6.69 4.37 -31.92
C GLU A 555 6.74 5.88 -31.55
N VAL A 556 7.35 6.74 -32.37
CA VAL A 556 7.46 8.19 -32.07
C VAL A 556 6.74 9.06 -33.10
N GLU A 557 5.83 9.90 -32.63
CA GLU A 557 5.11 10.91 -33.41
C GLU A 557 5.70 12.31 -33.14
N ARG A 558 6.36 12.93 -34.13
CA ARG A 558 6.73 14.36 -34.05
C ARG A 558 5.47 15.21 -34.25
N LEU A 559 5.08 15.99 -33.25
CA LEU A 559 3.96 16.92 -33.36
C LEU A 559 4.39 18.16 -34.16
N SER A 560 3.43 18.78 -34.85
CA SER A 560 3.62 20.06 -35.55
C SER A 560 2.70 21.14 -34.96
N PRO A 561 3.06 21.76 -33.81
CA PRO A 561 2.33 22.92 -33.30
C PRO A 561 2.33 24.11 -34.27
N PRO A 562 1.33 25.01 -34.20
CA PRO A 562 1.37 26.29 -34.91
C PRO A 562 2.64 27.09 -34.56
N PRO A 563 3.28 27.81 -35.51
CA PRO A 563 4.44 28.65 -35.22
C PRO A 563 4.18 29.68 -34.10
N GLU A 564 2.96 30.24 -34.07
CA GLU A 564 2.45 31.11 -32.99
C GLU A 564 2.61 30.47 -31.61
N PHE A 565 2.33 29.17 -31.50
CA PHE A 565 2.41 28.41 -30.25
C PHE A 565 3.86 28.15 -29.85
N LEU A 566 4.75 27.84 -30.79
CA LEU A 566 6.18 27.62 -30.53
C LEU A 566 6.83 28.89 -29.97
N VAL A 567 6.65 30.02 -30.66
CA VAL A 567 7.16 31.34 -30.26
C VAL A 567 6.55 31.81 -28.93
N SER A 568 5.29 31.45 -28.66
CA SER A 568 4.66 31.73 -27.37
C SER A 568 5.21 30.81 -26.26
N LEU A 569 5.42 29.52 -26.52
CA LEU A 569 5.98 28.58 -25.55
C LEU A 569 7.38 29.01 -25.10
N GLU A 570 8.28 29.34 -26.03
CA GLU A 570 9.64 29.83 -25.71
C GLU A 570 9.61 31.11 -24.86
N GLN A 571 8.68 32.03 -25.15
CA GLN A 571 8.53 33.25 -24.35
C GLN A 571 7.99 33.01 -22.94
N HIS A 572 7.34 31.87 -22.65
CA HIS A 572 6.80 31.55 -21.33
C HIS A 572 7.56 30.42 -20.61
N LEU A 573 8.49 29.73 -21.27
CA LEU A 573 9.20 28.57 -20.71
C LEU A 573 10.52 29.00 -20.06
N LEU A 574 10.65 28.77 -18.75
CA LEU A 574 11.86 29.07 -17.98
C LEU A 574 12.38 27.84 -17.24
N LEU A 575 13.71 27.70 -17.17
CA LEU A 575 14.40 26.73 -16.34
C LEU A 575 14.94 27.39 -15.07
N VAL A 576 14.71 26.79 -13.91
CA VAL A 576 15.17 27.28 -12.60
C VAL A 576 15.98 26.19 -11.92
N TYR A 577 17.28 26.40 -11.74
CA TYR A 577 18.13 25.48 -11.00
C TYR A 577 18.00 25.75 -9.49
N THR A 578 17.44 24.80 -8.75
CA THR A 578 17.03 24.94 -7.34
C THR A 578 18.18 25.04 -6.32
N GLY A 579 19.44 25.03 -6.77
CA GLY A 579 20.63 24.98 -5.91
C GLY A 579 20.79 23.69 -5.08
N LYS A 580 19.84 22.74 -5.16
CA LYS A 580 19.86 21.49 -4.38
C LYS A 580 20.40 20.32 -5.21
N THR A 581 21.66 19.97 -4.96
CA THR A 581 22.26 18.70 -5.38
C THR A 581 21.83 17.56 -4.43
N ARG A 582 21.79 16.33 -4.95
CA ARG A 582 21.23 15.14 -4.28
C ARG A 582 22.22 14.51 -3.28
N LEU A 583 22.55 15.22 -2.20
CA LEU A 583 23.37 14.67 -1.11
C LEU A 583 22.63 13.59 -0.30
N ALA A 584 23.07 12.34 -0.40
CA ALA A 584 22.60 11.25 0.46
C ALA A 584 23.43 11.20 1.76
N ARG A 585 22.80 11.48 2.91
CA ARG A 585 23.45 11.42 4.23
C ARG A 585 22.63 10.56 5.23
N ASN A 586 23.20 9.39 5.54
CA ASN A 586 23.19 8.59 6.77
C ASN A 586 21.93 8.56 7.69
N LEU A 587 21.48 7.35 8.10
CA LEU A 587 21.91 6.73 9.38
C LEU A 587 21.26 5.33 9.67
N LEU A 588 22.14 4.36 9.96
CA LEU A 588 22.07 3.20 10.88
C LEU A 588 20.91 2.16 10.95
N GLN A 589 21.34 0.88 10.87
CA GLN A 589 21.00 -0.34 11.64
C GLN A 589 20.08 -1.43 11.01
N PRO A 590 18.85 -1.17 10.55
CA PRO A 590 17.95 -2.18 9.95
C PRO A 590 18.38 -2.72 8.56
N ASP A 591 19.64 -2.50 8.21
CA ASP A 591 20.14 -2.43 6.85
C ASP A 591 20.03 -3.74 6.06
N LEU A 592 20.18 -4.91 6.69
CA LEU A 592 20.30 -6.18 5.99
C LEU A 592 19.01 -6.65 5.30
N LEU A 593 17.84 -6.35 5.87
CA LEU A 593 16.54 -6.73 5.29
C LEU A 593 16.17 -5.81 4.11
N VAL A 594 16.39 -4.50 4.27
CA VAL A 594 16.15 -3.51 3.21
C VAL A 594 17.16 -3.68 2.05
N ARG A 595 18.38 -4.15 2.32
CA ARG A 595 19.34 -4.55 1.27
C ARG A 595 18.93 -5.86 0.59
N ALA A 596 18.51 -6.88 1.33
CA ALA A 596 17.98 -8.12 0.75
C ALA A 596 16.83 -7.83 -0.23
N ALA A 597 15.88 -6.99 0.17
CA ALA A 597 14.76 -6.57 -0.65
C ALA A 597 15.22 -6.01 -2.01
N ARG A 598 16.25 -5.17 -2.02
CA ARG A 598 16.83 -4.58 -3.26
C ARG A 598 17.51 -5.59 -4.17
N HIS A 599 18.05 -6.68 -3.64
CA HIS A 599 18.60 -7.76 -4.48
C HIS A 599 17.49 -8.62 -5.09
N TYR A 600 16.36 -8.80 -4.41
CA TYR A 600 15.16 -9.40 -5.03
C TYR A 600 14.49 -8.46 -6.05
N GLU A 601 14.44 -7.14 -5.79
CA GLU A 601 14.08 -6.13 -6.81
C GLU A 601 15.01 -6.26 -8.03
N GLY A 602 16.34 -6.30 -7.82
CA GLY A 602 17.35 -6.46 -8.85
C GLY A 602 17.27 -7.77 -9.64
N ALA A 603 16.99 -8.90 -8.99
CA ALA A 603 16.74 -10.17 -9.68
C ALA A 603 15.43 -10.12 -10.49
N GLY A 604 14.41 -9.40 -10.01
CA GLY A 604 13.26 -9.02 -10.82
C GLY A 604 13.67 -8.21 -12.05
N GLN A 605 14.58 -7.24 -11.88
CA GLN A 605 15.13 -6.45 -12.98
C GLN A 605 15.95 -7.28 -13.98
N VAL A 606 16.62 -8.38 -13.59
CA VAL A 606 17.26 -9.32 -14.55
C VAL A 606 16.23 -9.98 -15.47
N LEU A 607 15.06 -10.35 -14.94
CA LEU A 607 13.95 -10.89 -15.76
C LEU A 607 13.31 -9.81 -16.65
N LEU A 608 13.20 -8.56 -16.16
CA LEU A 608 12.78 -7.42 -16.99
C LEU A 608 13.80 -7.13 -18.11
N ARG A 609 15.09 -7.20 -17.78
CA ARG A 609 16.23 -7.02 -18.69
C ARG A 609 16.17 -8.05 -19.81
N GLN A 610 16.05 -9.34 -19.52
CA GLN A 610 15.87 -10.37 -20.57
C GLN A 610 14.69 -10.08 -21.52
N ALA A 611 13.56 -9.61 -20.99
CA ALA A 611 12.40 -9.22 -21.81
C ALA A 611 12.67 -7.99 -22.70
N VAL A 612 13.26 -6.92 -22.14
CA VAL A 612 13.52 -5.66 -22.86
C VAL A 612 14.71 -5.76 -23.82
N MET A 613 15.78 -6.50 -23.47
CA MET A 613 16.93 -6.80 -24.36
C MET A 613 16.48 -7.39 -25.71
N SER A 614 15.33 -8.08 -25.74
CA SER A 614 14.76 -8.63 -26.97
C SER A 614 14.29 -7.55 -27.97
N SER A 615 14.35 -6.25 -27.62
CA SER A 615 14.23 -5.11 -28.54
C SER A 615 15.40 -4.99 -29.52
N GLN A 616 16.54 -5.63 -29.26
CA GLN A 616 17.73 -5.63 -30.13
C GLN A 616 17.41 -5.99 -31.59
N ARG A 617 16.37 -6.82 -31.81
CA ARG A 617 15.86 -7.21 -33.13
C ARG A 617 15.36 -6.04 -34.01
N PHE A 618 15.12 -4.86 -33.42
CA PHE A 618 14.65 -3.67 -34.12
C PHE A 618 15.78 -2.70 -34.48
N ILE A 619 17.01 -2.92 -33.99
CA ILE A 619 18.16 -2.05 -34.27
C ILE A 619 18.70 -2.37 -35.67
N SER A 620 18.53 -1.45 -36.61
CA SER A 620 19.09 -1.54 -37.97
C SER A 620 20.32 -0.64 -38.11
N ILE A 621 21.44 -1.22 -38.56
CA ILE A 621 22.71 -0.50 -38.75
C ILE A 621 23.24 -0.79 -40.15
N GLY A 622 23.41 0.27 -40.95
CA GLY A 622 23.97 0.20 -42.30
C GLY A 622 25.50 0.40 -42.32
N GLN A 623 26.09 0.16 -43.48
CA GLN A 623 27.53 0.38 -43.74
C GLN A 623 27.74 1.64 -44.58
N GLY A 624 28.88 2.30 -44.36
CA GLY A 624 29.40 3.44 -45.11
C GLY A 624 30.92 3.52 -44.98
N GLU A 625 31.53 4.61 -45.43
CA GLU A 625 32.99 4.77 -45.35
C GLU A 625 33.42 5.17 -43.93
N ALA A 626 34.52 4.58 -43.45
CA ALA A 626 35.09 4.91 -42.14
C ALA A 626 36.02 6.14 -42.26
N PRO A 627 35.86 7.17 -41.41
CA PRO A 627 36.61 8.42 -41.53
C PRO A 627 38.13 8.24 -41.33
N PRO A 628 38.96 9.20 -41.76
CA PRO A 628 40.41 9.20 -41.55
C PRO A 628 40.84 9.00 -40.08
N ILE A 629 42.02 8.42 -39.89
CA ILE A 629 42.63 8.30 -38.56
C ILE A 629 43.01 9.69 -38.05
N GLY A 630 42.65 9.99 -36.80
CA GLY A 630 42.84 11.29 -36.16
C GLY A 630 41.64 12.25 -36.26
N GLU A 631 40.70 12.02 -37.18
CA GLU A 631 39.55 12.89 -37.42
C GLU A 631 38.43 12.69 -36.38
N TRP A 632 37.96 13.79 -35.78
CA TRP A 632 36.89 13.79 -34.80
C TRP A 632 35.50 13.79 -35.45
N GLN A 633 34.72 12.75 -35.18
CA GLN A 633 33.29 12.73 -35.40
C GLN A 633 32.57 13.22 -34.14
N GLU A 634 31.80 14.29 -34.26
CA GLU A 634 31.21 15.01 -33.12
C GLU A 634 29.67 14.92 -33.13
N VAL A 635 29.08 14.89 -31.94
CA VAL A 635 27.64 14.75 -31.72
C VAL A 635 27.23 15.58 -30.50
N GLU A 636 26.28 16.49 -30.65
CA GLU A 636 25.69 17.26 -29.54
C GLU A 636 24.17 17.05 -29.52
N CYS A 637 23.63 16.83 -28.31
CA CYS A 637 22.21 16.55 -28.08
C CYS A 637 21.57 17.67 -27.24
N PRO A 638 20.31 18.06 -27.56
CA PRO A 638 19.54 18.95 -26.71
C PRO A 638 19.21 18.30 -25.36
N ALA A 639 18.86 19.13 -24.38
CA ALA A 639 18.24 18.67 -23.15
C ALA A 639 16.77 18.26 -23.41
N ARG A 640 16.16 17.53 -22.48
CA ARG A 640 14.75 17.10 -22.56
C ARG A 640 13.94 17.63 -21.38
N LEU A 641 12.68 18.01 -21.62
CA LEU A 641 11.70 18.31 -20.57
C LEU A 641 10.42 17.48 -20.79
N ASP A 642 10.01 16.74 -19.75
CA ASP A 642 8.84 15.85 -19.80
C ASP A 642 7.56 16.61 -19.45
N LEU A 643 6.76 16.95 -20.45
CA LEU A 643 5.49 17.64 -20.22
C LEU A 643 4.47 16.71 -19.54
N ALA A 644 4.49 15.41 -19.89
CA ALA A 644 3.88 14.31 -19.14
C ALA A 644 4.57 12.98 -19.49
N GLY A 645 4.81 12.08 -18.52
CA GLY A 645 5.54 10.81 -18.74
C GLY A 645 5.44 9.80 -17.59
N TRP A 646 6.47 8.98 -17.41
CA TRP A 646 6.61 7.89 -16.41
C TRP A 646 5.76 6.61 -16.63
N SER A 647 4.89 6.55 -17.66
CA SER A 647 4.23 5.28 -18.06
C SER A 647 5.13 4.37 -18.91
N ASP A 648 6.28 4.89 -19.36
CA ASP A 648 7.33 4.23 -20.13
C ASP A 648 8.24 3.31 -19.29
N THR A 649 8.17 3.41 -17.96
CA THR A 649 9.06 2.69 -17.04
C THR A 649 8.66 1.22 -16.90
N PRO A 650 9.52 0.23 -17.20
CA PRO A 650 9.23 -1.18 -16.98
C PRO A 650 8.96 -1.50 -15.50
N PRO A 651 7.99 -2.38 -15.16
CA PRO A 651 7.18 -3.19 -16.08
C PRO A 651 5.91 -2.50 -16.62
N ILE A 652 5.57 -1.28 -16.15
CA ILE A 652 4.31 -0.58 -16.47
C ILE A 652 4.07 -0.55 -17.99
N ALA A 653 5.10 -0.17 -18.74
CA ALA A 653 5.03 0.01 -20.19
C ALA A 653 4.63 -1.25 -20.98
N PHE A 654 5.00 -2.46 -20.53
CA PHE A 654 4.62 -3.69 -21.23
C PHE A 654 3.39 -4.39 -20.61
N GLU A 655 3.02 -4.08 -19.36
CA GLU A 655 1.80 -4.58 -18.73
C GLU A 655 0.55 -3.80 -19.19
N HIS A 656 0.67 -2.49 -19.42
CA HIS A 656 -0.46 -1.60 -19.76
C HIS A 656 -0.23 -0.67 -20.96
N GLY A 657 0.93 -0.71 -21.59
CA GLY A 657 1.34 0.27 -22.59
C GLY A 657 1.93 1.53 -21.94
N GLY A 658 2.53 2.40 -22.74
CA GLY A 658 3.07 3.68 -22.29
C GLY A 658 2.88 4.78 -23.33
N SER A 659 2.75 6.02 -22.85
CA SER A 659 2.74 7.26 -23.64
C SER A 659 3.48 8.36 -22.86
N VAL A 660 4.34 9.09 -23.56
CA VAL A 660 5.14 10.19 -23.00
C VAL A 660 5.14 11.35 -24.00
N THR A 661 4.81 12.55 -23.51
CA THR A 661 4.87 13.80 -24.26
C THR A 661 5.99 14.67 -23.71
N ASN A 662 6.96 15.02 -24.55
CA ASN A 662 8.14 15.77 -24.14
C ASN A 662 8.65 16.72 -25.25
N ILE A 663 9.57 17.61 -24.86
CA ILE A 663 10.21 18.60 -25.74
C ILE A 663 11.73 18.48 -25.65
N ALA A 664 12.39 18.64 -26.80
CA ALA A 664 13.84 18.87 -26.88
C ALA A 664 14.12 20.37 -26.78
N VAL A 665 15.09 20.76 -25.96
CA VAL A 665 15.42 22.16 -25.69
C VAL A 665 16.92 22.42 -25.65
N LYS A 666 17.31 23.62 -26.11
CA LYS A 666 18.61 24.22 -25.80
C LYS A 666 18.51 24.94 -24.47
N VAL A 667 19.61 24.98 -23.73
CA VAL A 667 19.73 25.74 -22.48
C VAL A 667 20.72 26.87 -22.72
N ASP A 668 20.29 28.11 -22.51
CA ASP A 668 21.09 29.32 -22.78
C ASP A 668 21.74 29.31 -24.18
N GLY A 669 20.95 28.93 -25.20
CA GLY A 669 21.32 28.84 -26.61
C GLY A 669 22.13 27.59 -27.03
N LYS A 670 22.48 26.69 -26.10
CA LYS A 670 23.38 25.54 -26.36
C LYS A 670 22.70 24.17 -26.26
N ARG A 671 23.30 23.17 -26.93
CA ARG A 671 23.11 21.73 -26.64
C ARG A 671 24.07 21.30 -25.53
N PRO A 672 23.59 21.02 -24.29
CA PRO A 672 24.47 20.91 -23.12
C PRO A 672 25.01 19.48 -22.86
N ILE A 673 24.77 18.55 -23.78
CA ILE A 673 25.17 17.14 -23.70
C ILE A 673 25.87 16.79 -25.01
N GLY A 674 27.01 16.11 -24.97
CA GLY A 674 27.67 15.70 -26.21
C GLY A 674 28.74 14.63 -26.06
N ALA A 675 29.16 14.14 -27.22
CA ALA A 675 30.20 13.14 -27.39
C ALA A 675 31.01 13.42 -28.65
N ARG A 676 32.26 12.95 -28.67
CA ARG A 676 33.07 12.87 -29.90
C ARG A 676 33.90 11.60 -29.91
N ALA A 677 34.11 11.05 -31.09
CA ALA A 677 34.91 9.84 -31.29
C ALA A 677 35.88 10.01 -32.46
N ARG A 678 37.08 9.44 -32.36
CA ARG A 678 38.03 9.36 -33.49
C ARG A 678 38.74 8.02 -33.54
N ARG A 679 39.16 7.64 -34.74
CA ARG A 679 40.05 6.49 -34.96
C ARG A 679 41.48 6.87 -34.61
N ILE A 680 42.23 5.97 -33.97
CA ILE A 680 43.61 6.20 -33.50
C ILE A 680 44.55 5.05 -33.91
N VAL A 681 45.85 5.34 -34.00
CA VAL A 681 46.87 4.40 -34.53
C VAL A 681 47.13 3.22 -33.58
N LYS A 682 47.28 3.45 -32.26
CA LYS A 682 47.46 2.36 -31.28
C LYS A 682 46.13 1.59 -31.12
N PRO A 683 46.09 0.26 -31.32
CA PRO A 683 44.86 -0.53 -31.37
C PRO A 683 44.28 -0.83 -29.98
N HIS A 684 43.80 0.22 -29.32
CA HIS A 684 43.22 0.20 -27.98
C HIS A 684 42.00 1.12 -27.90
N LEU A 685 41.37 1.18 -26.73
CA LEU A 685 40.34 2.18 -26.44
C LEU A 685 40.86 3.22 -25.44
N LEU A 686 40.68 4.50 -25.77
CA LEU A 686 40.93 5.62 -24.86
C LEU A 686 39.59 6.32 -24.56
N LEU A 687 39.11 6.14 -23.34
CA LEU A 687 37.80 6.61 -22.89
C LEU A 687 37.97 7.82 -21.98
N VAL A 688 37.32 8.94 -22.29
CA VAL A 688 37.46 10.21 -21.55
C VAL A 688 36.10 10.77 -21.16
N SER A 689 35.91 11.08 -19.88
CA SER A 689 34.70 11.70 -19.35
C SER A 689 34.98 13.06 -18.74
N HIS A 690 34.33 14.12 -19.22
CA HIS A 690 34.52 15.48 -18.73
C HIS A 690 33.37 15.88 -17.79
N SER A 691 33.73 16.32 -16.59
CA SER A 691 32.80 16.78 -15.56
C SER A 691 32.66 18.31 -15.59
N GLY A 692 31.43 18.81 -15.77
CA GLY A 692 31.16 20.25 -15.88
C GLY A 692 31.45 20.84 -17.27
N GLY A 693 31.10 20.11 -18.33
CA GLY A 693 31.30 20.54 -19.71
C GLY A 693 32.70 20.27 -20.28
N ARG A 694 32.89 20.65 -21.55
CA ARG A 694 34.04 20.30 -22.40
C ARG A 694 35.41 20.80 -21.91
N GLY A 695 35.45 21.84 -21.08
CA GLY A 695 36.68 22.38 -20.47
C GLY A 695 36.84 22.04 -18.98
N GLY A 696 35.96 21.20 -18.43
CA GLY A 696 35.99 20.80 -17.02
C GLY A 696 37.01 19.69 -16.72
N ALA A 697 37.01 19.18 -15.48
CA ALA A 697 37.93 18.13 -15.07
C ALA A 697 37.62 16.82 -15.80
N SER A 698 38.61 16.28 -16.51
CA SER A 698 38.53 15.01 -17.22
C SER A 698 38.95 13.83 -16.34
N MET A 699 38.32 12.67 -16.58
CA MET A 699 38.79 11.36 -16.16
C MET A 699 39.09 10.55 -17.42
N GLU A 700 40.35 10.15 -17.58
CA GLU A 700 40.81 9.32 -18.69
C GLU A 700 40.91 7.85 -18.25
N THR A 701 40.68 6.92 -19.18
CA THR A 701 40.79 5.48 -18.94
C THR A 701 41.21 4.79 -20.23
N VAL A 702 42.37 4.14 -20.18
CA VAL A 702 42.87 3.25 -21.24
C VAL A 702 42.33 1.84 -20.99
N CYS A 703 41.81 1.21 -22.05
CA CYS A 703 41.52 -0.22 -22.07
C CYS A 703 42.37 -0.87 -23.16
N ASP A 704 43.32 -1.72 -22.76
CA ASP A 704 44.21 -2.46 -23.66
C ASP A 704 43.81 -3.96 -23.76
N THR A 705 42.96 -4.44 -22.83
CA THR A 705 42.47 -5.83 -22.74
C THR A 705 40.94 -5.91 -22.76
N LEU A 706 40.38 -7.12 -22.87
CA LEU A 706 38.95 -7.35 -22.70
C LEU A 706 38.49 -7.28 -21.23
N ASP A 707 39.39 -7.59 -20.28
CA ASP A 707 39.08 -7.53 -18.85
C ASP A 707 38.89 -6.09 -18.37
N ASP A 708 39.64 -5.14 -18.94
CA ASP A 708 39.47 -3.69 -18.74
C ASP A 708 38.07 -3.18 -19.15
N LEU A 709 37.26 -3.99 -19.83
CA LEU A 709 35.90 -3.66 -20.24
C LEU A 709 34.82 -4.43 -19.46
N ARG A 710 35.16 -5.44 -18.64
CA ARG A 710 34.16 -6.30 -17.96
C ARG A 710 33.38 -5.60 -16.85
N ASP A 711 33.95 -4.54 -16.28
CA ASP A 711 33.30 -3.64 -15.32
C ASP A 711 32.34 -2.62 -15.98
N TYR A 712 31.95 -2.83 -17.24
CA TYR A 712 31.05 -1.93 -17.99
C TYR A 712 29.74 -1.59 -17.27
N CYS A 713 29.27 -2.42 -16.33
CA CYS A 713 28.06 -2.22 -15.54
C CYS A 713 28.29 -1.51 -14.19
N GLN A 714 29.54 -1.21 -13.79
CA GLN A 714 29.88 -0.74 -12.45
C GLN A 714 29.95 0.79 -12.34
N PRO A 715 29.07 1.46 -11.56
CA PRO A 715 28.97 2.93 -11.48
C PRO A 715 30.19 3.73 -10.98
N HIS A 716 31.33 3.08 -10.72
CA HIS A 716 32.61 3.72 -10.38
C HIS A 716 33.65 3.66 -11.51
N ALA A 717 33.43 2.81 -12.51
CA ALA A 717 34.13 2.84 -13.78
C ALA A 717 33.56 3.95 -14.67
N PRO A 718 34.20 4.28 -15.82
CA PRO A 718 33.52 4.93 -16.94
C PRO A 718 32.54 3.96 -17.63
N ALA A 719 31.67 3.32 -16.85
CA ALA A 719 30.74 2.25 -17.22
C ALA A 719 29.99 2.54 -18.50
N LEU A 720 29.44 3.75 -18.62
CA LEU A 720 28.72 4.19 -19.81
C LEU A 720 29.58 4.11 -21.08
N LEU A 721 30.82 4.62 -21.05
CA LEU A 721 31.74 4.58 -22.19
C LEU A 721 32.11 3.13 -22.55
N LYS A 722 32.42 2.30 -21.55
CA LYS A 722 32.74 0.87 -21.73
C LYS A 722 31.55 0.09 -22.31
N ALA A 723 30.35 0.29 -21.79
CA ALA A 723 29.14 -0.39 -22.22
C ALA A 723 28.71 0.02 -23.65
N VAL A 724 28.92 1.29 -24.05
CA VAL A 724 28.71 1.73 -25.45
C VAL A 724 29.63 0.94 -26.39
N CYS A 725 30.91 0.73 -26.04
CA CYS A 725 31.84 -0.08 -26.86
C CYS A 725 31.36 -1.54 -27.03
N VAL A 726 30.73 -2.12 -26.00
CA VAL A 726 30.14 -3.47 -26.07
C VAL A 726 28.84 -3.47 -26.90
N CYS A 727 27.89 -2.58 -26.58
CA CYS A 727 26.55 -2.56 -27.18
C CYS A 727 26.54 -2.09 -28.65
N SER A 728 27.50 -1.24 -29.03
CA SER A 728 27.72 -0.87 -30.44
C SER A 728 28.36 -2.00 -31.26
N GLY A 729 28.76 -3.12 -30.64
CA GLY A 729 29.51 -4.18 -31.29
C GLY A 729 30.92 -3.75 -31.75
N LEU A 730 31.47 -2.66 -31.20
CA LEU A 730 32.88 -2.29 -31.43
C LEU A 730 33.80 -3.38 -30.87
N VAL A 731 33.41 -3.99 -29.75
CA VAL A 731 34.08 -5.11 -29.06
C VAL A 731 33.05 -6.14 -28.63
N SER A 732 33.38 -7.43 -28.74
CA SER A 732 32.61 -8.52 -28.16
C SER A 732 33.38 -9.20 -27.01
N LEU A 733 32.82 -9.15 -25.80
CA LEU A 733 33.41 -9.74 -24.60
C LEU A 733 33.33 -11.28 -24.54
N SER A 734 32.44 -11.89 -25.33
CA SER A 734 32.31 -13.35 -25.47
C SER A 734 33.22 -13.94 -26.55
N SER A 735 33.94 -13.10 -27.30
CA SER A 735 34.91 -13.54 -28.30
C SER A 735 36.24 -13.95 -27.65
N PRO A 736 36.84 -15.09 -28.01
CA PRO A 736 38.16 -15.50 -27.51
C PRO A 736 39.33 -14.71 -28.15
N ARG A 737 39.07 -13.73 -29.03
CA ARG A 737 40.12 -12.90 -29.65
C ARG A 737 40.45 -11.68 -28.78
N PRO A 738 41.74 -11.38 -28.50
CA PRO A 738 42.14 -10.18 -27.74
C PRO A 738 41.60 -8.87 -28.31
N LEU A 739 41.47 -7.84 -27.46
CA LEU A 739 40.91 -6.53 -27.82
C LEU A 739 41.58 -5.93 -29.08
N GLU A 740 42.92 -5.85 -29.09
CA GLU A 740 43.72 -5.39 -30.22
C GLU A 740 43.34 -6.10 -31.54
N HIS A 741 43.19 -7.44 -31.50
CA HIS A 741 42.84 -8.22 -32.68
C HIS A 741 41.40 -7.95 -33.14
N GLN A 742 40.46 -7.73 -32.21
CA GLN A 742 39.09 -7.34 -32.58
C GLN A 742 39.07 -5.96 -33.25
N LEU A 743 39.79 -4.99 -32.68
CA LEU A 743 39.88 -3.62 -33.19
C LEU A 743 40.56 -3.56 -34.57
N MET A 744 41.72 -4.21 -34.73
CA MET A 744 42.43 -4.25 -36.00
C MET A 744 41.69 -5.03 -37.09
N GLN A 745 41.07 -6.17 -36.76
CA GLN A 745 40.36 -6.98 -37.76
C GLN A 745 39.04 -6.35 -38.22
N SER A 746 38.32 -5.68 -37.33
CA SER A 746 36.97 -5.16 -37.63
C SER A 746 36.97 -3.69 -38.04
N TRP A 747 37.91 -2.88 -37.54
CA TRP A 747 37.92 -1.43 -37.70
C TRP A 747 39.27 -0.85 -38.19
N GLY A 748 40.35 -1.66 -38.21
CA GLY A 748 41.67 -1.25 -38.69
C GLY A 748 42.36 -0.17 -37.85
N SER A 749 41.87 0.10 -36.64
CA SER A 749 42.33 1.19 -35.77
C SER A 749 41.83 1.01 -34.35
N GLY A 750 42.50 1.61 -33.35
CA GLY A 750 41.89 1.88 -32.05
C GLY A 750 40.83 2.98 -32.12
N VAL A 751 40.14 3.25 -31.01
CA VAL A 751 39.15 4.34 -30.91
C VAL A 751 39.37 5.17 -29.65
N GLU A 752 39.38 6.48 -29.81
CA GLU A 752 39.34 7.45 -28.71
C GLU A 752 37.93 8.05 -28.64
N LEU A 753 37.31 8.03 -27.44
CA LEU A 753 35.91 8.36 -27.22
C LEU A 753 35.76 9.30 -26.01
N HIS A 754 35.24 10.50 -26.25
CA HIS A 754 35.09 11.56 -25.26
C HIS A 754 33.60 11.84 -25.00
N SER A 755 33.23 12.09 -23.74
CA SER A 755 31.89 12.51 -23.31
C SER A 755 31.93 13.79 -22.47
N TRP A 756 30.86 14.59 -22.51
CA TRP A 756 30.63 15.70 -21.58
C TRP A 756 29.14 15.92 -21.29
N SER A 757 28.86 16.50 -20.13
CA SER A 757 27.57 17.11 -19.81
C SER A 757 27.77 18.38 -18.99
N GLU A 758 27.04 19.44 -19.35
CA GLU A 758 26.91 20.67 -18.57
C GLU A 758 25.72 20.59 -17.57
N LEU A 759 24.94 19.50 -17.60
CA LEU A 759 23.77 19.29 -16.74
C LEU A 759 24.02 18.28 -15.61
N PRO A 760 23.40 18.44 -14.43
CA PRO A 760 23.50 17.51 -13.31
C PRO A 760 22.66 16.24 -13.55
N THR A 761 23.18 15.09 -13.12
CA THR A 761 22.54 13.77 -13.31
C THR A 761 21.58 13.39 -12.18
N GLY A 762 20.63 12.49 -12.49
CA GLY A 762 19.64 11.96 -11.54
C GLY A 762 19.16 10.55 -11.94
N SER A 763 18.49 9.84 -11.02
CA SER A 763 17.99 8.47 -11.26
C SER A 763 16.62 8.21 -10.62
N GLY A 764 15.73 7.55 -11.37
CA GLY A 764 14.28 7.46 -11.11
C GLY A 764 13.76 6.17 -10.46
N LEU A 765 14.63 5.41 -9.78
CA LEU A 765 14.33 4.07 -9.23
C LEU A 765 13.06 3.98 -8.36
N ASP A 766 12.67 5.06 -7.69
CA ASP A 766 11.58 5.06 -6.69
C ASP A 766 10.19 4.73 -7.30
N VAL A 767 10.03 4.79 -8.64
CA VAL A 767 8.76 4.53 -9.37
C VAL A 767 8.38 3.05 -9.44
N VAL A 768 9.33 2.18 -9.76
CA VAL A 768 9.10 0.74 -10.03
C VAL A 768 8.53 0.02 -8.80
N ARG A 769 9.02 0.40 -7.62
CA ARG A 769 8.60 -0.16 -6.33
C ARG A 769 7.16 0.21 -5.97
N SER A 770 6.78 1.47 -6.17
CA SER A 770 5.39 1.93 -5.96
C SER A 770 4.41 1.17 -6.86
N TRP A 771 4.81 0.83 -8.09
CA TRP A 771 4.00 0.03 -8.99
C TRP A 771 3.78 -1.41 -8.51
N TYR A 772 4.83 -2.12 -8.08
CA TYR A 772 4.71 -3.50 -7.61
C TYR A 772 3.82 -3.67 -6.38
N SER A 773 3.65 -2.63 -5.55
CA SER A 773 2.73 -2.63 -4.41
C SER A 773 1.25 -2.91 -4.80
N ARG A 774 0.87 -2.60 -6.05
CA ARG A 774 -0.50 -2.62 -6.59
C ARG A 774 -1.54 -1.96 -5.68
N LEU A 775 -1.15 -0.92 -4.94
CA LEU A 775 -2.10 -0.04 -4.25
C LEU A 775 -3.12 0.51 -5.26
N PRO A 776 -4.44 0.51 -4.99
CA PRO A 776 -5.45 0.91 -5.99
C PRO A 776 -5.24 2.32 -6.55
N SER A 777 -4.71 3.24 -5.74
CA SER A 777 -4.31 4.58 -6.17
C SER A 777 -3.14 4.59 -7.15
N MET A 778 -2.16 3.69 -7.00
CA MET A 778 -1.03 3.56 -7.94
C MET A 778 -1.47 2.95 -9.27
N VAL A 779 -2.34 1.91 -9.22
CA VAL A 779 -2.90 1.26 -10.42
C VAL A 779 -3.72 2.26 -11.25
N LEU A 780 -4.61 3.01 -10.59
CA LEU A 780 -5.39 4.07 -11.23
C LEU A 780 -4.50 5.21 -11.76
N ASN A 781 -3.49 5.63 -10.98
CA ASN A 781 -2.60 6.72 -11.39
C ASN A 781 -1.78 6.37 -12.64
N ALA A 782 -1.26 5.14 -12.76
CA ALA A 782 -0.52 4.71 -13.96
C ALA A 782 -1.39 4.71 -15.23
N GLN A 783 -2.64 4.25 -15.14
CA GLN A 783 -3.61 4.35 -16.23
C GLN A 783 -3.87 5.82 -16.62
N GLN A 784 -3.91 6.71 -15.62
CA GLN A 784 -4.06 8.16 -15.84
C GLN A 784 -2.79 8.86 -16.35
N LEU A 785 -1.59 8.27 -16.23
CA LEU A 785 -0.36 8.84 -16.81
C LEU A 785 -0.46 8.87 -18.34
N VAL A 786 -0.85 7.74 -18.95
CA VAL A 786 -1.06 7.62 -20.41
C VAL A 786 -2.11 8.62 -20.89
N SER A 787 -3.26 8.69 -20.19
CA SER A 787 -4.33 9.64 -20.53
C SER A 787 -3.90 11.11 -20.42
N ASN A 788 -3.10 11.45 -19.40
CA ASN A 788 -2.57 12.81 -19.25
C ASN A 788 -1.51 13.15 -20.32
N SER A 789 -0.70 12.18 -20.77
CA SER A 789 0.19 12.35 -21.92
C SER A 789 -0.60 12.71 -23.19
N GLU A 790 -1.62 11.92 -23.56
CA GLU A 790 -2.42 12.21 -24.76
C GLU A 790 -3.25 13.51 -24.63
N GLU A 791 -3.61 13.97 -23.42
CA GLU A 791 -4.16 15.32 -23.23
C GLU A 791 -3.10 16.42 -23.37
N CYS A 792 -1.88 16.19 -22.89
CA CYS A 792 -0.75 17.10 -23.00
C CYS A 792 -0.31 17.29 -24.46
N ALA A 793 -0.24 16.21 -25.25
CA ALA A 793 0.01 16.24 -26.68
C ALA A 793 -0.99 17.14 -27.41
N ARG A 794 -2.29 16.96 -27.15
CA ARG A 794 -3.36 17.80 -27.72
C ARG A 794 -3.33 19.24 -27.21
N ALA A 795 -2.88 19.48 -25.98
CA ALA A 795 -2.70 20.83 -25.45
C ALA A 795 -1.57 21.60 -26.15
N CYS A 796 -0.52 20.90 -26.61
CA CYS A 796 0.57 21.47 -27.41
C CYS A 796 0.16 21.91 -28.83
N LEU A 797 -1.06 21.58 -29.27
CA LEU A 797 -1.62 22.00 -30.55
C LEU A 797 -2.69 23.10 -30.41
N ASP A 798 -2.92 23.60 -29.18
CA ASP A 798 -4.08 24.45 -28.86
C ASP A 798 -3.76 25.61 -27.89
N SER A 799 -3.26 25.33 -26.68
CA SER A 799 -3.22 26.37 -25.62
C SER A 799 -2.22 26.13 -24.50
N LEU A 800 -1.35 27.12 -24.24
CA LEU A 800 -0.45 27.13 -23.08
C LEU A 800 -1.20 26.99 -21.75
N SER A 801 -2.41 27.55 -21.65
CA SER A 801 -3.27 27.43 -20.46
C SER A 801 -3.81 26.01 -20.24
N ARG A 802 -3.89 25.18 -21.29
CA ARG A 802 -4.15 23.74 -21.15
C ARG A 802 -2.86 22.99 -20.80
N LEU A 803 -1.76 23.31 -21.48
CA LEU A 803 -0.46 22.68 -21.25
C LEU A 803 -0.02 22.82 -19.78
N GLY A 804 -0.14 24.02 -19.19
CA GLY A 804 0.14 24.25 -17.78
C GLY A 804 -0.69 23.36 -16.82
N ARG A 805 -1.97 23.12 -17.15
CA ARG A 805 -2.83 22.19 -16.37
C ARG A 805 -2.41 20.73 -16.53
N CYS A 806 -2.00 20.29 -17.73
CA CYS A 806 -1.48 18.95 -17.96
C CYS A 806 -0.15 18.73 -17.20
N LEU A 807 0.71 19.74 -17.19
CA LEU A 807 2.00 19.76 -16.50
C LEU A 807 1.82 19.68 -14.97
N ASP A 808 0.95 20.53 -14.40
CA ASP A 808 0.59 20.49 -12.98
C ASP A 808 -0.01 19.13 -12.57
N ARG A 809 -0.86 18.55 -13.43
CA ARG A 809 -1.43 17.22 -13.22
C ARG A 809 -0.31 16.17 -13.23
N SER A 810 0.62 16.23 -14.18
CA SER A 810 1.78 15.34 -14.21
C SER A 810 2.62 15.47 -12.94
N TRP A 811 2.82 16.68 -12.40
CA TRP A 811 3.53 16.85 -11.13
C TRP A 811 2.82 16.18 -9.95
N GLN A 812 1.48 16.27 -9.84
CA GLN A 812 0.76 15.52 -8.80
C GLN A 812 0.84 14.00 -9.02
N GLN A 813 0.75 13.53 -10.26
CA GLN A 813 0.88 12.12 -10.60
C GLN A 813 2.30 11.57 -10.31
N LYS A 814 3.35 12.35 -10.55
CA LYS A 814 4.75 12.03 -10.15
C LYS A 814 4.87 11.92 -8.62
N LYS A 815 4.25 12.83 -7.86
CA LYS A 815 4.23 12.77 -6.39
C LYS A 815 3.47 11.57 -5.82
N LEU A 816 2.45 11.08 -6.53
CA LEU A 816 1.80 9.82 -6.19
C LEU A 816 2.75 8.63 -6.44
N MET A 817 3.40 8.55 -7.61
CA MET A 817 4.33 7.44 -7.93
C MET A 817 5.60 7.46 -7.05
N ALA A 818 6.10 8.62 -6.65
CA ALA A 818 7.32 8.78 -5.87
C ALA A 818 7.13 9.81 -4.73
N PRO A 819 6.61 9.40 -3.55
CA PRO A 819 6.29 10.31 -2.43
C PRO A 819 7.44 11.10 -1.80
N GLY A 820 8.68 10.96 -2.31
CA GLY A 820 9.85 11.73 -1.90
C GLY A 820 10.43 12.66 -2.98
N CYS A 821 9.74 12.85 -4.12
CA CYS A 821 10.24 13.67 -5.24
C CYS A 821 10.10 15.20 -5.03
N GLU A 822 9.39 15.65 -4.00
CA GLU A 822 9.18 17.06 -3.65
C GLU A 822 9.70 17.38 -2.22
N PRO A 823 10.99 17.71 -2.05
CA PRO A 823 11.54 18.16 -0.77
C PRO A 823 10.88 19.47 -0.30
N ALA A 824 10.85 19.71 1.02
CA ALA A 824 10.19 20.89 1.61
C ALA A 824 10.67 22.24 1.04
N SER A 825 11.97 22.39 0.74
CA SER A 825 12.51 23.60 0.11
C SER A 825 12.04 23.77 -1.34
N VAL A 826 11.91 22.68 -2.09
CA VAL A 826 11.36 22.69 -3.45
C VAL A 826 9.86 22.99 -3.43
N ARG A 827 9.11 22.43 -2.47
CA ARG A 827 7.70 22.78 -2.25
C ARG A 827 7.53 24.28 -1.99
N THR A 828 8.28 24.84 -1.04
CA THR A 828 8.19 26.27 -0.70
C THR A 828 8.50 27.17 -1.90
N MET A 829 9.51 26.80 -2.71
CA MET A 829 9.84 27.49 -3.96
C MET A 829 8.70 27.41 -4.98
N MET A 830 8.12 26.23 -5.21
CA MET A 830 6.98 26.02 -6.11
C MET A 830 5.69 26.70 -5.62
N GLU A 831 5.49 26.81 -4.31
CA GLU A 831 4.35 27.53 -3.70
C GLU A 831 4.50 29.05 -3.90
N ALA A 832 5.70 29.60 -3.73
CA ALA A 832 5.97 31.02 -3.97
C ALA A 832 5.90 31.41 -5.47
N LEU A 833 6.36 30.53 -6.37
CA LEU A 833 6.26 30.74 -7.82
C LEU A 833 4.83 30.58 -8.37
N ARG A 834 3.93 29.97 -7.59
CA ARG A 834 2.57 29.60 -8.01
C ARG A 834 1.74 30.74 -8.65
N PRO A 835 1.79 32.01 -8.18
CA PRO A 835 1.05 33.10 -8.80
C PRO A 835 1.54 33.43 -10.21
N LEU A 836 2.83 33.23 -10.52
CA LEU A 836 3.45 33.63 -11.79
C LEU A 836 3.30 32.59 -12.91
N VAL A 837 2.76 31.40 -12.63
CA VAL A 837 2.79 30.27 -13.57
C VAL A 837 1.41 29.72 -13.94
N LEU A 838 1.29 29.26 -15.19
CA LEU A 838 0.21 28.43 -15.70
C LEU A 838 0.40 26.95 -15.32
N GLY A 839 1.64 26.51 -15.11
CA GLY A 839 1.99 25.18 -14.61
C GLY A 839 3.49 25.01 -14.35
N GLN A 840 3.86 24.03 -13.53
CA GLN A 840 5.25 23.81 -13.10
C GLN A 840 5.54 22.36 -12.69
N SER A 841 6.78 21.89 -12.89
CA SER A 841 7.19 20.51 -12.58
C SER A 841 8.72 20.40 -12.42
N LEU A 842 9.20 19.44 -11.64
CA LEU A 842 10.64 19.15 -11.52
C LEU A 842 11.11 18.16 -12.60
N ALA A 843 12.33 18.37 -13.10
CA ALA A 843 12.93 17.56 -14.15
C ALA A 843 13.31 16.15 -13.67
N GLY A 844 13.21 15.18 -14.57
CA GLY A 844 13.54 13.77 -14.28
C GLY A 844 12.77 13.21 -13.09
N ALA A 845 13.52 12.63 -12.15
CA ALA A 845 13.06 11.89 -10.96
C ALA A 845 12.56 12.76 -9.78
N GLY A 846 12.80 14.08 -9.83
CA GLY A 846 12.58 14.98 -8.70
C GLY A 846 13.67 14.91 -7.61
N GLY A 847 13.44 15.58 -6.48
CA GLY A 847 14.34 15.62 -5.32
C GLY A 847 15.38 16.76 -5.31
N GLY A 848 15.43 17.59 -6.35
CA GLY A 848 16.41 18.68 -6.53
C GLY A 848 16.65 18.95 -8.02
N GLY A 849 17.73 19.66 -8.35
CA GLY A 849 18.08 19.95 -9.75
C GLY A 849 17.21 21.04 -10.37
N PHE A 850 16.75 20.84 -11.60
CA PHE A 850 15.99 21.83 -12.38
C PHE A 850 14.47 21.71 -12.20
N LEU A 851 13.84 22.86 -11.96
CA LEU A 851 12.41 23.14 -12.05
C LEU A 851 12.14 23.80 -13.42
N TYR A 852 11.08 23.44 -14.13
CA TYR A 852 10.66 24.14 -15.34
C TYR A 852 9.24 24.70 -15.16
N LEU A 853 9.07 25.93 -15.64
CA LEU A 853 7.90 26.77 -15.43
C LEU A 853 7.31 27.16 -16.78
N VAL A 854 5.99 27.11 -16.91
CA VAL A 854 5.26 27.85 -17.95
C VAL A 854 4.66 29.08 -17.26
N THR A 855 5.21 30.26 -17.52
CA THR A 855 4.78 31.53 -16.91
C THR A 855 3.40 31.97 -17.41
N ARG A 856 2.79 32.96 -16.74
CA ARG A 856 1.50 33.55 -17.16
C ARG A 856 1.66 34.59 -18.25
N ASP A 857 2.70 35.40 -18.13
CA ASP A 857 3.01 36.48 -19.06
C ASP A 857 4.40 36.23 -19.68
N PRO A 858 4.64 36.70 -20.92
CA PRO A 858 5.88 36.39 -21.62
C PRO A 858 7.09 37.10 -20.98
N ARG A 859 8.24 36.41 -21.00
CA ARG A 859 9.56 36.90 -20.56
C ARG A 859 9.62 37.33 -19.08
N GLN A 860 8.85 36.65 -18.22
CA GLN A 860 8.79 36.89 -16.76
C GLN A 860 10.06 36.51 -15.94
N GLN A 861 11.22 36.30 -16.57
CA GLN A 861 12.48 35.90 -15.91
C GLN A 861 12.84 36.80 -14.71
N GLN A 862 12.70 38.13 -14.87
CA GLN A 862 13.01 39.08 -13.80
C GLN A 862 12.03 38.99 -12.61
N ALA A 863 10.75 38.71 -12.86
CA ALA A 863 9.73 38.55 -11.82
C ALA A 863 9.92 37.26 -11.01
N VAL A 864 10.44 36.20 -11.66
CA VAL A 864 10.86 34.95 -11.01
C VAL A 864 12.09 35.18 -10.12
N LEU A 865 13.12 35.88 -10.62
CA LEU A 865 14.31 36.24 -9.82
C LEU A 865 13.96 37.08 -8.59
N GLN A 866 12.99 37.99 -8.70
CA GLN A 866 12.55 38.88 -7.62
C GLN A 866 11.79 38.18 -6.47
N GLN A 867 11.47 36.88 -6.57
CA GLN A 867 10.78 36.16 -5.48
C GLN A 867 11.66 35.86 -4.24
N GLY A 868 12.98 36.10 -4.30
CA GLY A 868 13.86 36.04 -3.12
C GLY A 868 14.10 34.64 -2.53
N LEU A 869 13.92 33.58 -3.33
CA LEU A 869 13.85 32.17 -2.91
C LEU A 869 15.22 31.50 -2.60
N GLY A 870 16.23 32.29 -2.21
CA GLY A 870 17.59 31.83 -1.88
C GLY A 870 18.51 31.66 -3.09
N ASP A 871 19.53 30.80 -2.97
CA ASP A 871 20.49 30.52 -4.05
C ASP A 871 19.86 29.64 -5.13
N PHE A 872 19.37 30.27 -6.20
CA PHE A 872 18.90 29.63 -7.43
C PHE A 872 19.34 30.44 -8.66
N SER A 873 19.43 29.79 -9.83
CA SER A 873 19.68 30.46 -11.12
C SER A 873 18.54 30.22 -12.09
N VAL A 874 18.28 31.18 -12.99
CA VAL A 874 17.19 31.13 -13.97
C VAL A 874 17.77 31.22 -15.38
N HIS A 875 17.47 30.21 -16.20
CA HIS A 875 18.05 29.94 -17.50
C HIS A 875 16.99 30.09 -18.60
N SER A 876 17.43 30.51 -19.78
CA SER A 876 16.60 30.64 -20.97
C SER A 876 16.49 29.32 -21.72
N VAL A 877 15.35 29.13 -22.41
CA VAL A 877 14.98 27.86 -23.04
C VAL A 877 14.51 28.11 -24.47
N GLU A 878 15.16 27.47 -25.44
CA GLU A 878 14.79 27.49 -26.86
C GLU A 878 14.42 26.06 -27.29
N LEU A 879 13.49 25.90 -28.23
CA LEU A 879 13.10 24.58 -28.73
C LEU A 879 14.12 24.07 -29.76
N ASP A 880 14.69 22.89 -29.52
CA ASP A 880 15.55 22.25 -30.51
C ASP A 880 14.73 21.36 -31.44
N MET A 881 14.48 21.83 -32.66
CA MET A 881 13.63 21.14 -33.64
C MET A 881 14.33 20.01 -34.41
N GLU A 882 15.65 19.85 -34.26
CA GLU A 882 16.46 18.93 -35.06
C GLU A 882 16.67 17.59 -34.33
N GLY A 883 17.30 17.62 -33.16
CA GLY A 883 17.75 16.44 -32.41
C GLY A 883 19.28 16.24 -32.44
N ILE A 884 19.73 15.14 -33.05
CA ILE A 884 21.09 14.56 -32.98
C ILE A 884 21.76 14.40 -34.36
#